data_AF-A0A8H6QCX0-F1
#
_entry.id   AF-A0A8H6QCX0-F1
#
_cell.length_a   1.000
_cell.length_b   1.000
_cell.length_c   1.000
_cell.angle_alpha   90.00
_cell.angle_beta   90.00
_cell.angle_gamma   90.00
#
_symmetry.space_group_name_H-M   'P 1'
#
loop_
_entity.id
_entity.type
_entity.pdbx_description
1 polymer ?
#
loop_
_entity_poly.entity_id
_entity_poly.type
_entity_poly.pdbx_seq_one_letter_code
_entity_poly.pdbx_strand_id
1 'polypeptide(L)'
;MKTSWALSVLVALASAKRSECSQCRCLPGDSCWPSPSSWAALNSSVGGRLVATVPIGSPCHDPTYDATACAALQNAWNLPQTHLESSSSIMQTYFANQSCDPFTAESKPCLLGNYVNYAVNVSSSNDVIAAVNFARKNNIRFVIRNTGHDYFARSTGAGALSVWMHHFNDIQYRDWSDAHYNGPAFQVGAGVMGFQVMEAAHAKGLVVVGGECPTVGLAGGYIQGGGHSALSTSFGLGADNALEFQVVTAAGQLVTANRTTNPDLFWALSGGGAGNYGVVVSATIKAHPDATVAGASLQFASSPTTADIFYEAISEFHGLLPAMVDAGATVIYQMASSFFALNPVTAYNKTTDDVKALLTPFLTVLDTLNITYAVAYTEYTSYYDHYNKYMGPLPYGNLGVGEYQYGGRLIPRNVLDNNAAGFASVIRNITEHGVIAVGVGMNVSHPGDVSNAIFPAMRNAAVTMQIGTPWNETAPWSQMVADQYRITNEYVPQLEAVTPGSGCYQNEADFRQPNWQNTFFGVNYSPLLKIKQKWDPNYFFYALKAVGSDYWTVDNSGRLRTGQTEYPSIADQRDVEGTRTYCRRTAVIHPYLTLVSACALGPHKYLSYELFVYCPVHFQPPCLLSQSTGKNPSLLSAAPTELNMNSLNEYHDIVHRDKYAILYFCDSPQHCASIDPTYNDMASTVADADDMIDFYKINLWQHHDISDAAMVDKPTLLLVKNGRELERFCKPVPQQLEYMVSQALCGMTKISMVPYTEREDPGNLMYCIPAHK
;
A
#
# COMPACT_ATOMS: atom_id res chain seq x y z
N MET A 1 -14.88 68.74 -32.77
CA MET A 1 -15.37 68.35 -31.44
C MET A 1 -15.82 66.91 -31.56
N LYS A 2 -15.00 65.94 -31.13
CA LYS A 2 -14.94 65.35 -29.77
C LYS A 2 -16.26 64.61 -29.46
N THR A 3 -16.32 63.30 -29.20
CA THR A 3 -15.34 62.37 -28.63
C THR A 3 -15.72 60.91 -28.87
N SER A 4 -14.69 60.12 -29.20
CA SER A 4 -14.63 58.67 -29.25
C SER A 4 -14.67 58.02 -27.85
N TRP A 5 -15.23 56.81 -27.74
CA TRP A 5 -14.81 55.83 -26.74
C TRP A 5 -14.68 54.46 -27.42
N ALA A 6 -13.44 54.11 -27.77
CA ALA A 6 -13.05 52.76 -28.14
C ALA A 6 -12.70 52.01 -26.84
N LEU A 7 -13.40 50.91 -26.54
CA LEU A 7 -12.95 49.97 -25.52
C LEU A 7 -11.95 49.01 -26.15
N SER A 8 -10.67 49.24 -25.85
CA SER A 8 -9.59 48.30 -26.10
C SER A 8 -9.73 47.10 -25.16
N VAL A 9 -10.15 45.94 -25.67
CA VAL A 9 -10.00 44.67 -24.96
C VAL A 9 -8.55 44.23 -25.10
N LEU A 10 -7.72 44.58 -24.13
CA LEU A 10 -6.42 43.97 -23.91
C LEU A 10 -6.65 42.55 -23.40
N VAL A 11 -6.58 41.57 -24.31
CA VAL A 11 -6.38 40.17 -23.93
C VAL A 11 -4.97 40.07 -23.34
N ALA A 12 -4.89 40.11 -22.02
CA ALA A 12 -3.70 39.68 -21.32
C ALA A 12 -3.58 38.16 -21.51
N LEU A 13 -2.85 37.73 -22.54
CA LEU A 13 -2.25 36.40 -22.58
C LEU A 13 -1.28 36.33 -21.41
N ALA A 14 -1.80 35.93 -20.24
CA ALA A 14 -0.97 35.48 -19.14
C ALA A 14 -0.24 34.24 -19.66
N SER A 15 0.97 34.45 -20.16
CA SER A 15 1.92 33.40 -20.46
C SER A 15 2.30 32.77 -19.12
N ALA A 16 1.47 31.82 -18.66
CA ALA A 16 1.83 30.94 -17.58
C ALA A 16 3.13 30.28 -18.03
N LYS A 17 4.24 30.63 -17.38
CA LYS A 17 5.51 29.95 -17.57
C LYS A 17 5.28 28.48 -17.21
N ARG A 18 4.94 27.67 -18.22
CA ARG A 18 4.82 26.21 -18.12
C ARG A 18 6.20 25.71 -17.74
N SER A 19 6.33 25.33 -16.48
CA SER A 19 7.56 24.81 -15.91
C SER A 19 7.85 23.46 -16.53
N GLU A 20 8.81 23.39 -17.45
CA GLU A 20 9.41 22.11 -17.84
C GLU A 20 10.15 21.55 -16.62
N CYS A 21 9.58 20.51 -16.04
CA CYS A 21 10.27 19.76 -15.01
C CYS A 21 11.01 18.60 -15.72
N SER A 22 12.33 18.74 -15.79
CA SER A 22 13.25 17.79 -16.45
C SER A 22 13.31 16.42 -15.75
N GLN A 23 12.75 16.34 -14.55
CA GLN A 23 12.76 15.19 -13.64
C GLN A 23 11.36 14.63 -13.40
N CYS A 24 10.42 14.77 -14.34
CA CYS A 24 9.08 14.23 -14.18
C CYS A 24 8.44 13.80 -15.48
N ARG A 25 7.36 13.02 -15.38
CA ARG A 25 6.51 12.65 -16.52
C ARG A 25 5.66 13.83 -16.95
N CYS A 26 5.45 13.93 -18.25
CA CYS A 26 4.63 14.94 -18.87
C CYS A 26 3.14 14.70 -18.56
N LEU A 27 2.39 15.76 -18.27
CA LEU A 27 0.94 15.74 -18.07
C LEU A 27 0.21 16.56 -19.15
N PRO A 28 -1.08 16.30 -19.40
CA PRO A 28 -1.91 17.14 -20.25
C PRO A 28 -1.82 18.62 -19.84
N GLY A 29 -1.57 19.48 -20.83
CA GLY A 29 -1.42 20.92 -20.61
C GLY A 29 0.03 21.39 -20.47
N ASP A 30 1.02 20.51 -20.33
CA ASP A 30 2.43 20.89 -20.36
C ASP A 30 2.91 21.26 -21.79
N SER A 31 4.08 21.91 -21.90
CA SER A 31 4.72 22.15 -23.21
C SER A 31 5.22 20.86 -23.87
N CYS A 32 5.61 19.86 -23.06
CA CYS A 32 6.08 18.56 -23.52
C CYS A 32 4.94 17.63 -23.99
N TRP A 33 3.68 17.97 -23.74
CA TRP A 33 2.57 17.06 -24.02
C TRP A 33 2.43 16.87 -25.52
N PRO A 34 2.31 15.64 -26.05
CA PRO A 34 2.31 15.44 -27.49
C PRO A 34 1.17 16.17 -28.17
N SER A 35 1.52 16.74 -29.31
CA SER A 35 0.55 17.40 -30.18
C SER A 35 -0.52 16.43 -30.67
N PRO A 36 -1.70 16.93 -31.08
CA PRO A 36 -2.74 16.09 -31.69
C PRO A 36 -2.23 15.26 -32.89
N SER A 37 -1.32 15.79 -33.70
CA SER A 37 -0.75 15.03 -34.83
C SER A 37 0.19 13.90 -34.37
N SER A 38 0.89 14.07 -33.25
CA SER A 38 1.66 12.99 -32.62
C SER A 38 0.75 11.85 -32.14
N TRP A 39 -0.37 12.18 -31.48
CA TRP A 39 -1.37 11.18 -31.07
C TRP A 39 -2.02 10.49 -32.26
N ALA A 40 -2.34 11.24 -33.33
CA ALA A 40 -2.86 10.67 -34.57
C ALA A 40 -1.85 9.72 -35.24
N ALA A 41 -0.56 10.03 -35.20
CA ALA A 41 0.49 9.14 -35.72
C ALA A 41 0.58 7.83 -34.93
N LEU A 42 0.47 7.88 -33.59
CA LEU A 42 0.34 6.67 -32.77
C LEU A 42 -0.92 5.90 -33.14
N ASN A 43 -2.05 6.58 -33.29
CA ASN A 43 -3.31 5.94 -33.65
C ASN A 43 -3.19 5.18 -34.99
N SER A 44 -2.58 5.80 -36.00
CA SER A 44 -2.28 5.15 -37.27
C SER A 44 -1.35 3.95 -37.12
N SER A 45 -0.30 4.03 -36.28
CA SER A 45 0.64 2.91 -36.10
C SER A 45 0.02 1.73 -35.37
N VAL A 46 -1.02 1.94 -34.57
CA VAL A 46 -1.81 0.89 -33.91
C VAL A 46 -3.13 0.60 -34.65
N GLY A 47 -3.23 0.96 -35.92
CA GLY A 47 -4.36 0.60 -36.77
C GLY A 47 -5.72 1.17 -36.32
N GLY A 48 -5.74 2.38 -35.78
CA GLY A 48 -6.97 3.06 -35.34
C GLY A 48 -7.44 2.69 -33.93
N ARG A 49 -6.64 1.94 -33.16
CA ARG A 49 -7.00 1.41 -31.84
C ARG A 49 -6.57 2.27 -30.65
N LEU A 50 -6.22 3.54 -30.86
CA LEU A 50 -6.01 4.48 -29.77
C LEU A 50 -7.35 5.03 -29.28
N VAL A 51 -7.68 4.75 -28.03
CA VAL A 51 -8.91 5.16 -27.35
C VAL A 51 -8.61 6.36 -26.47
N ALA A 52 -9.28 7.49 -26.72
CA ALA A 52 -9.31 8.61 -25.79
C ALA A 52 -10.25 8.26 -24.63
N THR A 53 -9.79 8.43 -23.39
CA THR A 53 -10.59 8.01 -22.24
C THR A 53 -11.82 8.89 -22.06
N VAL A 54 -12.97 8.23 -21.96
CA VAL A 54 -14.21 8.78 -21.39
C VAL A 54 -14.48 7.98 -20.12
N PRO A 55 -14.49 8.61 -18.92
CA PRO A 55 -14.80 7.89 -17.69
C PRO A 55 -16.18 7.24 -17.77
N ILE A 56 -16.28 6.02 -17.24
CA ILE A 56 -17.52 5.23 -17.29
C ILE A 56 -18.68 5.92 -16.56
N GLY A 57 -18.40 6.73 -15.54
CA GLY A 57 -19.40 7.53 -14.82
C GLY A 57 -19.88 8.78 -15.55
N SER A 58 -19.38 9.09 -16.75
CA SER A 58 -19.80 10.30 -17.49
C SER A 58 -21.32 10.45 -17.70
N PRO A 59 -22.14 9.38 -17.84
CA PRO A 59 -23.60 9.53 -17.91
C PRO A 59 -24.25 10.04 -16.61
N CYS A 60 -23.52 10.05 -15.50
CA CYS A 60 -24.00 10.57 -14.21
C CYS A 60 -23.70 12.06 -13.98
N HIS A 61 -23.06 12.74 -14.94
CA HIS A 61 -22.62 14.12 -14.77
C HIS A 61 -22.92 14.99 -15.99
N ASP A 62 -23.11 16.28 -15.73
CA ASP A 62 -23.20 17.28 -16.79
C ASP A 62 -21.92 17.34 -17.65
N PRO A 63 -22.02 17.62 -18.97
CA PRO A 63 -23.25 17.87 -19.73
C PRO A 63 -23.85 16.59 -20.36
N THR A 64 -23.29 15.42 -20.06
CA THR A 64 -23.65 14.13 -20.66
C THR A 64 -24.67 13.35 -19.82
N TYR A 65 -25.35 14.04 -18.90
CA TYR A 65 -26.24 13.40 -17.95
C TYR A 65 -27.36 12.62 -18.65
N ASP A 66 -27.49 11.36 -18.28
CA ASP A 66 -28.56 10.46 -18.65
C ASP A 66 -28.99 9.71 -17.38
N ALA A 67 -30.14 10.09 -16.83
CA ALA A 67 -30.67 9.52 -15.60
C ALA A 67 -30.84 7.99 -15.67
N THR A 68 -31.19 7.45 -16.84
CA THR A 68 -31.43 6.00 -17.01
C THR A 68 -30.11 5.26 -17.04
N ALA A 69 -29.14 5.76 -17.82
CA ALA A 69 -27.80 5.17 -17.88
C ALA A 69 -27.08 5.28 -16.53
N CYS A 70 -27.23 6.40 -15.83
CA CYS A 70 -26.66 6.59 -14.50
C CYS A 70 -27.22 5.61 -13.48
N ALA A 71 -28.55 5.46 -13.39
CA ALA A 71 -29.18 4.50 -12.48
C ALA A 71 -28.78 3.05 -12.80
N ALA A 72 -28.68 2.70 -14.09
CA ALA A 72 -28.18 1.38 -14.50
C ALA A 72 -26.73 1.15 -14.05
N LEU A 73 -25.87 2.17 -14.20
CA LEU A 73 -24.47 2.10 -13.78
C LEU A 73 -24.35 1.98 -12.25
N GLN A 74 -25.12 2.74 -11.48
CA GLN A 74 -25.13 2.65 -10.01
C GLN A 74 -25.49 1.24 -9.54
N ASN A 75 -26.49 0.60 -10.15
CA ASN A 75 -26.92 -0.75 -9.79
C ASN A 75 -25.91 -1.84 -10.17
N ALA A 76 -25.04 -1.56 -11.14
CA ALA A 76 -24.05 -2.51 -11.65
C ALA A 76 -22.61 -2.15 -11.24
N TRP A 77 -22.42 -1.12 -10.42
CA TRP A 77 -21.10 -0.54 -10.15
C TRP A 77 -20.13 -1.56 -9.54
N ASN A 78 -20.59 -2.37 -8.59
CA ASN A 78 -19.75 -3.36 -7.94
C ASN A 78 -19.57 -4.64 -8.76
N LEU A 79 -20.12 -4.72 -9.98
CA LEU A 79 -19.97 -5.89 -10.83
C LEU A 79 -18.70 -5.78 -11.70
N PRO A 80 -17.78 -6.76 -11.68
CA PRO A 80 -16.55 -6.69 -12.46
C PRO A 80 -16.79 -6.44 -13.96
N GLN A 81 -17.80 -7.10 -14.54
CA GLN A 81 -18.12 -7.00 -15.97
C GLN A 81 -18.50 -5.59 -16.42
N THR A 82 -19.02 -4.75 -15.52
CA THR A 82 -19.29 -3.34 -15.80
C THR A 82 -18.02 -2.59 -16.18
N HIS A 83 -16.88 -2.96 -15.59
CA HIS A 83 -15.61 -2.27 -15.78
C HIS A 83 -14.69 -2.92 -16.82
N LEU A 84 -14.89 -4.20 -17.16
CA LEU A 84 -14.05 -4.95 -18.09
C LEU A 84 -14.03 -4.32 -19.49
N GLU A 85 -15.19 -3.87 -19.97
CA GLU A 85 -15.36 -3.23 -21.29
C GLU A 85 -14.80 -1.81 -21.36
N SER A 86 -14.38 -1.25 -20.21
CA SER A 86 -13.75 0.06 -20.16
C SER A 86 -12.24 -0.06 -20.19
N SER A 87 -11.62 0.66 -21.13
CA SER A 87 -10.16 0.75 -21.26
C SER A 87 -9.47 1.49 -20.12
N SER A 88 -10.22 2.05 -19.15
CA SER A 88 -9.68 2.93 -18.12
C SER A 88 -10.38 2.86 -16.76
N SER A 89 -11.55 2.20 -16.66
CA SER A 89 -12.32 2.17 -15.41
C SER A 89 -11.55 1.58 -14.23
N ILE A 90 -11.63 2.25 -13.08
CA ILE A 90 -10.94 1.84 -11.86
C ILE A 90 -11.93 1.06 -11.00
N MET A 91 -11.65 -0.21 -10.74
CA MET A 91 -12.53 -1.07 -9.92
C MET A 91 -12.38 -0.80 -8.42
N GLN A 92 -11.22 -0.31 -7.97
CA GLN A 92 -11.00 0.04 -6.56
C GLN A 92 -11.41 1.50 -6.30
N THR A 93 -12.53 1.69 -5.61
CA THR A 93 -13.21 2.98 -5.48
C THR A 93 -12.36 4.05 -4.80
N TYR A 94 -11.51 3.67 -3.83
CA TYR A 94 -10.53 4.59 -3.23
C TYR A 94 -9.65 5.29 -4.27
N PHE A 95 -9.30 4.60 -5.36
CA PHE A 95 -8.46 5.15 -6.42
C PHE A 95 -9.26 5.79 -7.56
N ALA A 96 -10.55 5.49 -7.72
CA ALA A 96 -11.45 6.29 -8.56
C ALA A 96 -11.54 7.74 -8.04
N ASN A 97 -11.40 7.90 -6.71
CA ASN A 97 -11.18 9.17 -6.02
C ASN A 97 -12.28 10.20 -6.31
N GLN A 98 -13.53 9.73 -6.49
CA GLN A 98 -14.68 10.59 -6.78
C GLN A 98 -14.47 11.52 -7.98
N SER A 99 -13.62 11.11 -8.94
CA SER A 99 -13.24 11.96 -10.08
C SER A 99 -14.37 12.07 -11.09
N CYS A 100 -15.10 10.97 -11.29
CA CYS A 100 -16.29 10.88 -12.13
C CYS A 100 -17.09 9.65 -11.70
N ASP A 101 -17.44 9.61 -10.42
CA ASP A 101 -18.06 8.46 -9.78
C ASP A 101 -19.59 8.65 -9.77
N PRO A 102 -20.36 7.60 -10.09
CA PRO A 102 -21.80 7.72 -10.35
C PRO A 102 -22.63 8.10 -9.11
N PHE A 103 -22.03 8.09 -7.93
CA PHE A 103 -22.68 8.44 -6.66
C PHE A 103 -22.44 9.89 -6.22
N THR A 104 -21.65 10.64 -7.00
CA THR A 104 -21.46 12.08 -6.76
C THR A 104 -22.53 12.91 -7.47
N ALA A 105 -22.70 14.17 -7.05
CA ALA A 105 -23.72 15.04 -7.61
C ALA A 105 -23.57 15.20 -9.14
N GLU A 106 -24.70 15.26 -9.85
CA GLU A 106 -24.77 15.52 -11.30
C GLU A 106 -23.95 16.75 -11.72
N SER A 107 -24.00 17.80 -10.90
CA SER A 107 -23.28 19.06 -11.13
C SER A 107 -21.77 18.98 -10.85
N LYS A 108 -21.27 17.88 -10.25
CA LYS A 108 -19.84 17.69 -10.02
C LYS A 108 -19.19 17.38 -11.38
N PRO A 109 -18.19 18.15 -11.83
CA PRO A 109 -17.55 17.89 -13.11
C PRO A 109 -16.95 16.48 -13.16
N CYS A 110 -17.28 15.73 -14.22
CA CYS A 110 -16.62 14.46 -14.54
C CYS A 110 -15.19 14.73 -15.03
N LEU A 111 -14.21 14.47 -14.18
CA LEU A 111 -12.79 14.62 -14.48
C LEU A 111 -12.13 13.26 -14.66
N LEU A 112 -11.01 13.22 -15.39
CA LEU A 112 -10.22 12.00 -15.52
C LEU A 112 -9.58 11.61 -14.18
N GLY A 113 -9.07 12.56 -13.40
CA GLY A 113 -8.35 12.26 -12.16
C GLY A 113 -7.27 11.19 -12.35
N ASN A 114 -7.43 10.05 -11.69
CA ASN A 114 -6.50 8.92 -11.77
C ASN A 114 -6.66 8.04 -13.01
N TYR A 115 -7.69 8.25 -13.83
CA TYR A 115 -7.87 7.53 -15.09
C TYR A 115 -6.72 7.88 -16.05
N VAL A 116 -6.38 6.93 -16.92
CA VAL A 116 -5.41 7.16 -18.00
C VAL A 116 -6.00 8.10 -19.04
N ASN A 117 -5.18 8.89 -19.74
CA ASN A 117 -5.68 9.81 -20.77
C ASN A 117 -6.01 9.11 -22.09
N TYR A 118 -5.17 8.15 -22.46
CA TYR A 118 -5.34 7.34 -23.65
C TYR A 118 -5.03 5.88 -23.34
N ALA A 119 -5.69 4.97 -24.03
CA ALA A 119 -5.39 3.55 -24.00
C ALA A 119 -5.26 3.02 -25.42
N VAL A 120 -4.25 2.19 -25.68
CA VAL A 120 -4.16 1.40 -26.91
C VAL A 120 -4.90 0.09 -26.67
N ASN A 121 -5.98 -0.15 -27.41
CA ASN A 121 -6.63 -1.46 -27.43
C ASN A 121 -5.74 -2.45 -28.20
N VAL A 122 -5.12 -3.39 -27.48
CA VAL A 122 -4.06 -4.24 -28.03
C VAL A 122 -4.64 -5.40 -28.81
N SER A 123 -4.19 -5.55 -30.06
CA SER A 123 -4.50 -6.71 -30.92
C SER A 123 -3.26 -7.48 -31.38
N SER A 124 -2.07 -6.89 -31.19
CA SER A 124 -0.79 -7.52 -31.52
C SER A 124 0.33 -6.99 -30.63
N SER A 125 1.42 -7.74 -30.49
CA SER A 125 2.63 -7.28 -29.78
C SER A 125 3.21 -5.98 -30.38
N ASN A 126 2.97 -5.72 -31.68
CA ASN A 126 3.42 -4.48 -32.33
C ASN A 126 2.67 -3.25 -31.79
N ASP A 127 1.40 -3.39 -31.38
CA ASP A 127 0.65 -2.29 -30.75
C ASP A 127 1.32 -1.88 -29.43
N VAL A 128 1.75 -2.87 -28.64
CA VAL A 128 2.46 -2.66 -27.37
C VAL A 128 3.83 -2.01 -27.63
N ILE A 129 4.59 -2.52 -28.60
CA ILE A 129 5.89 -1.95 -28.98
C ILE A 129 5.75 -0.48 -29.42
N ALA A 130 4.73 -0.18 -30.24
CA ALA A 130 4.45 1.19 -30.67
C ALA A 130 4.11 2.11 -29.49
N ALA A 131 3.27 1.64 -28.56
CA ALA A 131 2.88 2.39 -27.37
C ALA A 131 4.07 2.65 -26.41
N VAL A 132 4.90 1.64 -26.14
CA VAL A 132 6.12 1.76 -25.32
C VAL A 132 7.08 2.78 -25.94
N ASN A 133 7.33 2.66 -27.25
CA ASN A 133 8.21 3.58 -27.97
C ASN A 133 7.68 5.01 -27.97
N PHE A 134 6.37 5.19 -28.15
CA PHE A 134 5.73 6.50 -28.09
C PHE A 134 5.84 7.12 -26.71
N ALA A 135 5.49 6.41 -25.64
CA ALA A 135 5.53 6.95 -24.29
C ALA A 135 6.96 7.30 -23.86
N ARG A 136 7.93 6.44 -24.21
CA ARG A 136 9.36 6.69 -23.96
C ARG A 136 9.85 7.95 -24.70
N LYS A 137 9.54 8.07 -25.99
CA LYS A 137 9.94 9.22 -26.82
C LYS A 137 9.37 10.54 -26.30
N ASN A 138 8.16 10.51 -25.78
CA ASN A 138 7.42 11.71 -25.35
C ASN A 138 7.43 11.92 -23.82
N ASN A 139 8.20 11.12 -23.06
CA ASN A 139 8.28 11.20 -21.61
C ASN A 139 6.91 11.15 -20.90
N ILE A 140 6.02 10.26 -21.35
CA ILE A 140 4.69 10.04 -20.76
C ILE A 140 4.74 8.86 -19.79
N ARG A 141 3.97 8.95 -18.69
CA ARG A 141 3.73 7.81 -17.81
C ARG A 141 3.10 6.66 -18.59
N PHE A 142 3.70 5.48 -18.51
CA PHE A 142 3.16 4.28 -19.15
C PHE A 142 2.43 3.41 -18.13
N VAL A 143 1.24 2.92 -18.48
CA VAL A 143 0.40 2.07 -17.62
C VAL A 143 0.05 0.78 -18.35
N ILE A 144 0.13 -0.35 -17.65
CA ILE A 144 -0.29 -1.64 -18.18
C ILE A 144 -1.63 -1.98 -17.54
N ARG A 145 -2.66 -2.13 -18.35
CA ARG A 145 -4.00 -2.50 -17.89
C ARG A 145 -4.40 -3.83 -18.49
N ASN A 146 -4.77 -4.77 -17.63
CA ASN A 146 -5.47 -5.98 -18.03
C ASN A 146 -6.98 -5.80 -17.78
N THR A 147 -7.46 -6.24 -16.60
CA THR A 147 -8.87 -6.22 -16.22
C THR A 147 -9.27 -5.02 -15.38
N GLY A 148 -8.33 -4.43 -14.63
CA GLY A 148 -8.60 -3.34 -13.68
C GLY A 148 -8.79 -3.78 -12.22
N HIS A 149 -8.68 -5.08 -11.93
CA HIS A 149 -8.88 -5.71 -10.60
C HIS A 149 -7.90 -5.27 -9.51
N ASP A 150 -6.84 -4.53 -9.84
CA ASP A 150 -5.74 -4.27 -8.91
C ASP A 150 -6.18 -3.41 -7.72
N TYR A 151 -6.12 -3.96 -6.51
CA TYR A 151 -6.51 -3.26 -5.28
C TYR A 151 -5.63 -2.04 -4.94
N PHE A 152 -4.46 -1.91 -5.58
CA PHE A 152 -3.52 -0.79 -5.41
C PHE A 152 -3.63 0.22 -6.55
N ALA A 153 -4.57 -0.02 -7.48
CA ALA A 153 -4.72 0.69 -8.74
C ALA A 153 -3.41 0.85 -9.55
N ARG A 154 -2.54 -0.17 -9.52
CA ARG A 154 -1.31 -0.24 -10.32
C ARG A 154 -1.58 -0.28 -11.83
N SER A 155 -2.82 -0.55 -12.24
CA SER A 155 -3.28 -0.53 -13.64
C SER A 155 -3.94 0.78 -14.07
N THR A 156 -3.70 1.89 -13.36
CA THR A 156 -4.14 3.24 -13.76
C THR A 156 -3.09 4.30 -13.45
N GLY A 157 -3.34 5.54 -13.86
CA GLY A 157 -2.48 6.67 -13.54
C GLY A 157 -2.83 7.94 -14.30
N ALA A 158 -2.90 9.06 -13.57
CA ALA A 158 -3.09 10.39 -14.14
C ALA A 158 -2.04 10.68 -15.23
N GLY A 159 -2.49 11.28 -16.34
CA GLY A 159 -1.59 11.68 -17.42
C GLY A 159 -1.05 10.54 -18.29
N ALA A 160 -1.44 9.29 -18.04
CA ALA A 160 -0.78 8.15 -18.63
C ALA A 160 -1.29 7.80 -20.04
N LEU A 161 -0.41 7.15 -20.80
CA LEU A 161 -0.78 6.27 -21.91
C LEU A 161 -0.82 4.84 -21.39
N SER A 162 -1.94 4.14 -21.59
CA SER A 162 -2.09 2.74 -21.25
C SER A 162 -2.00 1.82 -22.47
N VAL A 163 -1.54 0.59 -22.24
CA VAL A 163 -1.90 -0.56 -23.09
C VAL A 163 -3.00 -1.35 -22.39
N TRP A 164 -4.12 -1.53 -23.09
CA TRP A 164 -5.27 -2.31 -22.61
C TRP A 164 -5.22 -3.70 -23.23
N MET A 165 -4.81 -4.66 -22.41
CA MET A 165 -4.50 -6.03 -22.82
C MET A 165 -5.72 -6.95 -22.91
N HIS A 166 -6.89 -6.50 -22.45
CA HIS A 166 -8.10 -7.30 -22.27
C HIS A 166 -8.50 -8.13 -23.52
N HIS A 167 -8.35 -7.56 -24.71
CA HIS A 167 -8.70 -8.23 -25.97
C HIS A 167 -7.57 -9.08 -26.56
N PHE A 168 -6.38 -9.08 -25.97
CA PHE A 168 -5.29 -9.96 -26.38
C PHE A 168 -5.43 -11.31 -25.65
N ASN A 169 -6.48 -12.06 -26.01
CA ASN A 169 -7.04 -13.15 -25.21
C ASN A 169 -7.08 -14.51 -25.93
N ASP A 170 -6.19 -14.75 -26.88
CA ASP A 170 -6.04 -16.06 -27.52
C ASP A 170 -5.63 -17.14 -26.52
N ILE A 171 -6.18 -18.35 -26.69
CA ILE A 171 -5.85 -19.53 -25.90
C ILE A 171 -5.42 -20.65 -26.84
N GLN A 172 -4.24 -21.23 -26.60
CA GLN A 172 -3.69 -22.32 -27.41
C GLN A 172 -3.22 -23.46 -26.50
N TYR A 173 -3.78 -24.65 -26.71
CA TYR A 173 -3.27 -25.86 -26.08
C TYR A 173 -1.88 -26.22 -26.63
N ARG A 174 -1.02 -26.71 -25.75
CA ARG A 174 0.36 -27.12 -26.03
C ARG A 174 0.65 -28.46 -25.36
N ASP A 175 1.26 -29.38 -26.08
CA ASP A 175 2.00 -30.49 -25.47
C ASP A 175 3.41 -29.97 -25.18
N TRP A 176 3.68 -29.61 -23.92
CA TRP A 176 4.96 -29.02 -23.52
C TRP A 176 5.95 -30.10 -23.10
N SER A 177 7.20 -29.96 -23.50
CA SER A 177 8.29 -30.83 -23.08
C SER A 177 9.59 -30.05 -22.99
N ASP A 178 10.11 -29.88 -21.77
CA ASP A 178 11.47 -29.42 -21.48
C ASP A 178 12.10 -30.25 -20.36
N ALA A 179 13.24 -29.80 -19.82
CA ALA A 179 13.96 -30.52 -18.76
C ALA A 179 13.23 -30.54 -17.39
N HIS A 180 12.22 -29.69 -17.20
CA HIS A 180 11.55 -29.42 -15.93
C HIS A 180 10.06 -29.80 -15.93
N TYR A 181 9.44 -29.87 -17.11
CA TYR A 181 8.03 -30.23 -17.26
C TYR A 181 7.78 -30.94 -18.60
N ASN A 182 7.04 -32.05 -18.54
CA ASN A 182 6.56 -32.80 -19.69
C ASN A 182 5.08 -33.12 -19.48
N GLY A 183 4.20 -32.44 -20.22
CA GLY A 183 2.76 -32.55 -20.01
C GLY A 183 1.94 -31.49 -20.74
N PRO A 184 0.61 -31.52 -20.55
CA PRO A 184 -0.30 -30.58 -21.18
C PRO A 184 -0.11 -29.16 -20.63
N ALA A 185 -0.22 -28.17 -21.49
CA ALA A 185 -0.06 -26.76 -21.14
C ALA A 185 -1.01 -25.90 -21.98
N PHE A 186 -1.22 -24.66 -21.53
CA PHE A 186 -1.92 -23.64 -22.31
C PHE A 186 -1.03 -22.41 -22.44
N GLN A 187 -0.84 -21.96 -23.68
CA GLN A 187 -0.39 -20.61 -23.96
C GLN A 187 -1.60 -19.70 -23.98
N VAL A 188 -1.62 -18.72 -23.09
CA VAL A 188 -2.69 -17.75 -22.92
C VAL A 188 -2.20 -16.35 -23.21
N GLY A 189 -2.96 -15.60 -24.00
CA GLY A 189 -2.76 -14.16 -24.17
C GLY A 189 -2.95 -13.42 -22.85
N ALA A 190 -2.31 -12.26 -22.70
CA ALA A 190 -2.34 -11.47 -21.47
C ALA A 190 -3.76 -11.10 -21.01
N GLY A 191 -4.70 -10.95 -21.95
CA GLY A 191 -6.10 -10.62 -21.68
C GLY A 191 -6.97 -11.79 -21.23
N VAL A 192 -6.47 -13.03 -21.28
CA VAL A 192 -7.24 -14.22 -20.87
C VAL A 192 -7.58 -14.14 -19.38
N MET A 193 -8.87 -14.20 -19.07
CA MET A 193 -9.40 -14.30 -17.72
C MET A 193 -9.53 -15.75 -17.25
N GLY A 194 -9.62 -15.95 -15.94
CA GLY A 194 -9.72 -17.27 -15.30
C GLY A 194 -10.82 -18.14 -15.89
N PHE A 195 -12.04 -17.63 -16.07
CA PHE A 195 -13.15 -18.42 -16.60
C PHE A 195 -12.89 -18.95 -18.01
N GLN A 196 -12.21 -18.17 -18.87
CA GLN A 196 -11.96 -18.53 -20.27
C GLN A 196 -10.98 -19.71 -20.37
N VAL A 197 -9.88 -19.65 -19.61
CA VAL A 197 -8.90 -20.75 -19.60
C VAL A 197 -9.45 -21.99 -18.91
N MET A 198 -10.31 -21.82 -17.91
CA MET A 198 -10.96 -22.93 -17.21
C MET A 198 -11.92 -23.69 -18.13
N GLU A 199 -12.72 -22.97 -18.92
CA GLU A 199 -13.58 -23.55 -19.97
C GLU A 199 -12.74 -24.31 -21.01
N ALA A 200 -11.64 -23.70 -21.49
CA ALA A 200 -10.75 -24.34 -22.45
C ALA A 200 -10.04 -25.60 -21.91
N ALA A 201 -9.67 -25.59 -20.62
CA ALA A 201 -9.07 -26.74 -19.94
C ALA A 201 -10.10 -27.86 -19.73
N HIS A 202 -11.30 -27.51 -19.25
CA HIS A 202 -12.39 -28.45 -19.02
C HIS A 202 -12.79 -29.20 -20.30
N ALA A 203 -12.86 -28.51 -21.44
CA ALA A 203 -13.12 -29.12 -22.75
C ALA A 203 -12.08 -30.19 -23.18
N LYS A 204 -10.94 -30.26 -22.48
CA LYS A 204 -9.87 -31.25 -22.67
C LYS A 204 -9.73 -32.25 -21.53
N GLY A 205 -10.62 -32.23 -20.54
CA GLY A 205 -10.48 -33.05 -19.32
C GLY A 205 -9.28 -32.64 -18.50
N LEU A 206 -8.97 -31.33 -18.47
CA LEU A 206 -7.86 -30.73 -17.76
C LEU A 206 -8.33 -29.63 -16.81
N VAL A 207 -7.47 -29.28 -15.87
CA VAL A 207 -7.62 -28.13 -14.98
C VAL A 207 -6.38 -27.25 -15.03
N VAL A 208 -6.57 -25.98 -14.74
CA VAL A 208 -5.51 -24.97 -14.65
C VAL A 208 -5.64 -24.22 -13.33
N VAL A 209 -4.50 -23.87 -12.73
CA VAL A 209 -4.48 -23.07 -11.50
C VAL A 209 -4.87 -21.63 -11.84
N GLY A 210 -6.04 -21.22 -11.35
CA GLY A 210 -6.59 -19.87 -11.50
C GLY A 210 -7.20 -19.36 -10.19
N GLY A 211 -7.46 -18.06 -10.13
CA GLY A 211 -8.02 -17.41 -8.95
C GLY A 211 -9.51 -17.69 -8.73
N GLU A 212 -9.97 -17.33 -7.55
CA GLU A 212 -11.34 -17.50 -7.06
C GLU A 212 -12.31 -16.57 -7.78
N CYS A 213 -11.87 -15.35 -8.12
CA CYS A 213 -12.60 -14.42 -8.96
C CYS A 213 -12.45 -14.80 -10.45
N PRO A 214 -13.52 -15.22 -11.15
CA PRO A 214 -13.39 -15.77 -12.51
C PRO A 214 -12.90 -14.74 -13.54
N THR A 215 -13.17 -13.47 -13.28
CA THR A 215 -12.83 -12.32 -14.13
C THR A 215 -11.41 -11.79 -13.94
N VAL A 216 -10.60 -12.40 -13.06
CA VAL A 216 -9.20 -12.01 -12.88
C VAL A 216 -8.37 -12.44 -14.09
N GLY A 217 -7.52 -11.53 -14.57
CA GLY A 217 -6.64 -11.75 -15.71
C GLY A 217 -5.45 -12.64 -15.34
N LEU A 218 -5.39 -13.83 -15.93
CA LEU A 218 -4.54 -14.93 -15.50
C LEU A 218 -3.03 -14.61 -15.60
N ALA A 219 -2.59 -14.20 -16.79
CA ALA A 219 -1.18 -13.87 -17.07
C ALA A 219 -0.75 -12.47 -16.59
N GLY A 220 -1.68 -11.70 -16.02
CA GLY A 220 -1.44 -10.36 -15.49
C GLY A 220 -0.88 -10.37 -14.08
N GLY A 221 -1.41 -9.48 -13.24
CA GLY A 221 -1.04 -9.35 -11.82
C GLY A 221 -1.15 -10.64 -11.02
N TYR A 222 -2.04 -11.57 -11.41
CA TYR A 222 -2.27 -12.83 -10.72
C TYR A 222 -1.02 -13.73 -10.69
N ILE A 223 -0.59 -14.28 -11.84
CA ILE A 223 0.64 -15.09 -11.92
C ILE A 223 1.87 -14.26 -11.52
N GLN A 224 1.95 -13.01 -11.98
CA GLN A 224 3.14 -12.19 -11.73
C GLN A 224 3.33 -11.83 -10.26
N GLY A 225 2.26 -11.77 -9.46
CA GLY A 225 2.34 -11.53 -8.02
C GLY A 225 2.45 -12.80 -7.16
N GLY A 226 2.13 -13.98 -7.71
CA GLY A 226 2.09 -15.26 -7.02
C GLY A 226 0.87 -16.08 -7.44
N GLY A 227 -0.31 -15.67 -6.97
CA GLY A 227 -1.61 -16.22 -7.36
C GLY A 227 -1.99 -17.47 -6.56
N HIS A 228 -2.80 -17.33 -5.51
CA HIS A 228 -3.39 -18.48 -4.83
C HIS A 228 -4.61 -19.00 -5.61
N SER A 229 -5.07 -20.19 -5.24
CA SER A 229 -6.16 -20.88 -5.91
C SER A 229 -6.78 -21.91 -4.97
N ALA A 230 -8.05 -22.24 -5.20
CA ALA A 230 -8.69 -23.45 -4.66
C ALA A 230 -7.91 -24.73 -4.98
N LEU A 231 -7.04 -24.73 -6.01
CA LEU A 231 -6.17 -25.84 -6.39
C LEU A 231 -4.73 -25.72 -5.84
N SER A 232 -4.39 -24.67 -5.08
CA SER A 232 -3.00 -24.40 -4.72
C SER A 232 -2.37 -25.48 -3.85
N THR A 233 -3.13 -26.11 -2.95
CA THR A 233 -2.64 -27.24 -2.17
C THR A 233 -2.25 -28.45 -3.05
N SER A 234 -2.87 -28.63 -4.21
CA SER A 234 -2.57 -29.74 -5.12
C SER A 234 -1.48 -29.42 -6.14
N PHE A 235 -1.45 -28.19 -6.66
CA PHE A 235 -0.64 -27.83 -7.83
C PHE A 235 0.26 -26.60 -7.62
N GLY A 236 0.34 -26.06 -6.40
CA GLY A 236 1.09 -24.85 -6.09
C GLY A 236 0.39 -23.56 -6.53
N LEU A 237 1.12 -22.44 -6.44
CA LEU A 237 0.61 -21.12 -6.82
C LEU A 237 0.59 -20.95 -8.35
N GLY A 238 -0.09 -19.93 -8.85
CA GLY A 238 -0.12 -19.58 -10.26
C GLY A 238 1.30 -19.43 -10.84
N ALA A 239 2.21 -18.78 -10.12
CA ALA A 239 3.60 -18.63 -10.53
C ALA A 239 4.45 -19.92 -10.44
N ASP A 240 4.00 -20.95 -9.70
CA ASP A 240 4.62 -22.29 -9.74
C ASP A 240 4.28 -23.06 -11.03
N ASN A 241 3.20 -22.62 -11.71
CA ASN A 241 2.68 -23.22 -12.93
C ASN A 241 3.13 -22.50 -14.20
N ALA A 242 3.89 -21.40 -14.10
CA ALA A 242 4.45 -20.71 -15.25
C ALA A 242 5.58 -21.53 -15.91
N LEU A 243 5.58 -21.58 -17.24
CA LEU A 243 6.59 -22.23 -18.07
C LEU A 243 7.36 -21.22 -18.92
N GLU A 244 6.65 -20.24 -19.49
CA GLU A 244 7.23 -19.21 -20.35
C GLU A 244 6.41 -17.93 -20.34
N PHE A 245 7.05 -16.78 -20.53
CA PHE A 245 6.41 -15.51 -20.88
C PHE A 245 6.94 -14.96 -22.20
N GLN A 246 6.06 -14.33 -22.97
CA GLN A 246 6.44 -13.41 -24.05
C GLN A 246 6.24 -11.98 -23.54
N VAL A 247 7.27 -11.15 -23.67
CA VAL A 247 7.36 -9.87 -22.94
C VAL A 247 7.87 -8.77 -23.86
N VAL A 248 7.19 -7.63 -23.89
CA VAL A 248 7.73 -6.40 -24.49
C VAL A 248 8.47 -5.60 -23.42
N THR A 249 9.78 -5.44 -23.59
CA THR A 249 10.67 -4.76 -22.63
C THR A 249 10.55 -3.24 -22.69
N ALA A 250 11.17 -2.54 -21.73
CA ALA A 250 11.27 -1.07 -21.75
C ALA A 250 12.04 -0.53 -22.96
N ALA A 251 12.85 -1.38 -23.59
CA ALA A 251 13.55 -1.06 -24.83
C ALA A 251 12.64 -1.12 -26.08
N GLY A 252 11.43 -1.66 -25.95
CA GLY A 252 10.50 -1.88 -27.06
C GLY A 252 10.79 -3.17 -27.85
N GLN A 253 11.37 -4.18 -27.21
CA GLN A 253 11.70 -5.47 -27.83
C GLN A 253 10.82 -6.58 -27.29
N LEU A 254 10.28 -7.42 -28.18
CA LEU A 254 9.60 -8.66 -27.78
C LEU A 254 10.67 -9.73 -27.48
N VAL A 255 10.65 -10.27 -26.26
CA VAL A 255 11.56 -11.31 -25.81
C VAL A 255 10.79 -12.46 -25.19
N THR A 256 11.39 -13.64 -25.24
CA THR A 256 10.93 -14.84 -24.53
C THR A 256 11.66 -14.96 -23.20
N ALA A 257 10.92 -15.23 -22.12
CA ALA A 257 11.46 -15.48 -20.80
C ALA A 257 10.98 -16.84 -20.28
N ASN A 258 11.89 -17.80 -20.16
CA ASN A 258 11.69 -19.11 -19.57
C ASN A 258 12.97 -19.53 -18.82
N ARG A 259 13.06 -20.78 -18.34
CA ARG A 259 14.20 -21.23 -17.53
C ARG A 259 15.54 -21.31 -18.26
N THR A 260 15.54 -21.27 -19.59
CA THR A 260 16.77 -21.35 -20.41
C THR A 260 17.05 -20.07 -21.19
N THR A 261 16.03 -19.28 -21.49
CA THR A 261 16.10 -18.04 -22.26
C THR A 261 15.63 -16.88 -21.39
N ASN A 262 16.49 -15.90 -21.12
CA ASN A 262 16.23 -14.80 -20.17
C ASN A 262 15.70 -15.29 -18.80
N PRO A 263 16.40 -16.23 -18.13
CA PRO A 263 15.92 -16.89 -16.91
C PRO A 263 15.75 -15.95 -15.72
N ASP A 264 16.53 -14.87 -15.67
CA ASP A 264 16.39 -13.83 -14.66
C ASP A 264 15.06 -13.07 -14.81
N LEU A 265 14.67 -12.75 -16.04
CA LEU A 265 13.37 -12.12 -16.31
C LEU A 265 12.22 -13.08 -16.01
N PHE A 266 12.36 -14.36 -16.36
CA PHE A 266 11.37 -15.40 -16.04
C PHE A 266 11.17 -15.53 -14.53
N TRP A 267 12.25 -15.60 -13.77
CA TRP A 267 12.22 -15.66 -12.31
C TRP A 267 11.48 -14.46 -11.72
N ALA A 268 11.81 -13.24 -12.18
CA ALA A 268 11.19 -12.00 -11.70
C ALA A 268 9.69 -11.90 -12.07
N LEU A 269 9.30 -12.30 -13.28
CA LEU A 269 7.90 -12.31 -13.71
C LEU A 269 7.09 -13.42 -13.04
N SER A 270 7.73 -14.41 -12.43
CA SER A 270 7.06 -15.48 -11.70
C SER A 270 7.00 -15.11 -10.21
N GLY A 271 6.14 -14.19 -9.81
CA GLY A 271 5.91 -13.84 -8.39
C GLY A 271 6.61 -12.57 -7.89
N GLY A 272 7.45 -11.91 -8.69
CA GLY A 272 8.14 -10.65 -8.32
C GLY A 272 7.28 -9.38 -8.45
N GLY A 273 6.00 -9.52 -8.77
CA GLY A 273 5.05 -8.42 -8.96
C GLY A 273 4.91 -8.00 -10.42
N ALA A 274 3.73 -7.47 -10.76
CA ALA A 274 3.43 -7.01 -12.11
C ALA A 274 3.76 -5.54 -12.34
N GLY A 275 3.82 -5.16 -13.62
CA GLY A 275 3.81 -3.77 -14.04
C GLY A 275 5.15 -3.05 -13.94
N ASN A 276 6.25 -3.77 -13.70
CA ASN A 276 7.57 -3.18 -13.46
C ASN A 276 8.74 -3.80 -14.24
N TYR A 277 8.63 -4.97 -14.87
CA TYR A 277 9.73 -5.57 -15.65
C TYR A 277 9.55 -5.48 -17.18
N GLY A 278 8.29 -5.41 -17.62
CA GLY A 278 7.92 -5.47 -19.03
C GLY A 278 6.41 -5.63 -19.18
N VAL A 279 5.91 -5.52 -20.41
CA VAL A 279 4.53 -5.85 -20.75
C VAL A 279 4.47 -7.32 -21.13
N VAL A 280 3.94 -8.18 -20.25
CA VAL A 280 3.62 -9.56 -20.62
C VAL A 280 2.51 -9.54 -21.68
N VAL A 281 2.76 -10.16 -22.83
CA VAL A 281 1.76 -10.32 -23.91
C VAL A 281 1.15 -11.72 -23.91
N SER A 282 1.88 -12.74 -23.47
CA SER A 282 1.33 -14.08 -23.23
C SER A 282 2.14 -14.84 -22.18
N ALA A 283 1.51 -15.82 -21.55
CA ALA A 283 2.16 -16.79 -20.68
C ALA A 283 1.83 -18.22 -21.13
N THR A 284 2.78 -19.14 -21.04
CA THR A 284 2.51 -20.57 -21.14
C THR A 284 2.48 -21.16 -19.73
N ILE A 285 1.41 -21.86 -19.39
CA ILE A 285 1.16 -22.42 -18.06
C ILE A 285 0.91 -23.92 -18.13
N LYS A 286 1.29 -24.63 -17.06
CA LYS A 286 0.97 -26.05 -16.86
C LYS A 286 -0.54 -26.25 -16.80
N ALA A 287 -1.00 -27.35 -17.37
CA ALA A 287 -2.32 -27.91 -17.11
C ALA A 287 -2.17 -29.26 -16.42
N HIS A 288 -3.20 -29.67 -15.69
CA HIS A 288 -3.21 -30.92 -14.95
C HIS A 288 -4.43 -31.74 -15.36
N PRO A 289 -4.41 -33.08 -15.25
CA PRO A 289 -5.61 -33.88 -15.43
C PRO A 289 -6.76 -33.35 -14.58
N ASP A 290 -7.99 -33.41 -15.07
CA ASP A 290 -9.17 -33.17 -14.22
C ASP A 290 -9.43 -34.40 -13.35
N ALA A 291 -10.19 -34.20 -12.26
CA ALA A 291 -10.54 -35.27 -11.33
C ALA A 291 -11.87 -34.98 -10.64
N THR A 292 -12.34 -35.96 -9.87
CA THR A 292 -13.42 -35.74 -8.91
C THR A 292 -12.98 -34.69 -7.88
N VAL A 293 -13.86 -33.74 -7.60
CA VAL A 293 -13.64 -32.69 -6.60
C VAL A 293 -14.80 -32.70 -5.64
N ALA A 294 -14.50 -32.93 -4.37
CA ALA A 294 -15.45 -32.79 -3.29
C ALA A 294 -15.31 -31.42 -2.63
N GLY A 295 -16.41 -30.90 -2.12
CA GLY A 295 -16.44 -29.62 -1.43
C GLY A 295 -17.43 -29.57 -0.28
N ALA A 296 -17.31 -28.52 0.52
CA ALA A 296 -18.27 -28.22 1.57
C ALA A 296 -18.45 -26.71 1.75
N SER A 297 -19.63 -26.34 2.23
CA SER A 297 -19.88 -25.05 2.87
C SER A 297 -20.34 -25.27 4.30
N LEU A 298 -19.94 -24.38 5.20
CA LEU A 298 -20.34 -24.37 6.60
C LEU A 298 -20.55 -22.94 7.06
N GLN A 299 -21.60 -22.69 7.84
CA GLN A 299 -21.84 -21.37 8.43
C GLN A 299 -22.50 -21.45 9.81
N PHE A 300 -22.17 -20.49 10.67
CA PHE A 300 -22.86 -20.25 11.94
C PHE A 300 -22.84 -18.76 12.29
N ALA A 301 -23.85 -18.32 13.04
CA ALA A 301 -23.98 -16.94 13.50
C ALA A 301 -23.55 -16.79 14.95
N SER A 302 -23.15 -15.59 15.37
CA SER A 302 -22.82 -15.32 16.77
C SER A 302 -24.08 -15.12 17.63
N SER A 303 -25.21 -14.72 17.05
CA SER A 303 -26.44 -14.37 17.80
C SER A 303 -27.07 -15.49 18.66
N PRO A 304 -26.99 -16.79 18.30
CA PRO A 304 -27.52 -17.86 19.14
C PRO A 304 -26.59 -18.26 20.30
N THR A 305 -25.40 -17.65 20.41
CA THR A 305 -24.38 -17.96 21.41
C THR A 305 -23.79 -16.67 22.03
N THR A 306 -22.76 -16.78 22.86
CA THR A 306 -22.02 -15.62 23.37
C THR A 306 -20.84 -15.29 22.47
N ALA A 307 -20.37 -14.04 22.50
CA ALA A 307 -19.17 -13.63 21.77
C ALA A 307 -17.95 -14.50 22.15
N ASP A 308 -17.80 -14.84 23.43
CA ASP A 308 -16.69 -15.67 23.90
C ASP A 308 -16.72 -17.07 23.28
N ILE A 309 -17.89 -17.74 23.28
CA ILE A 309 -18.05 -19.06 22.66
C ILE A 309 -17.87 -18.99 21.13
N PHE A 310 -18.36 -17.92 20.50
CA PHE A 310 -18.20 -17.71 19.06
C PHE A 310 -16.72 -17.60 18.66
N TYR A 311 -15.92 -16.80 19.38
CA TYR A 311 -14.49 -16.66 19.09
C TYR A 311 -13.65 -17.83 19.59
N GLU A 312 -14.11 -18.58 20.61
CA GLU A 312 -13.53 -19.87 20.98
C GLU A 312 -13.62 -20.85 19.79
N ALA A 313 -14.79 -20.97 19.15
CA ALA A 313 -14.94 -21.80 17.95
C ALA A 313 -14.02 -21.36 16.80
N ILE A 314 -13.85 -20.04 16.58
CA ILE A 314 -12.93 -19.50 15.57
C ILE A 314 -11.46 -19.84 15.91
N SER A 315 -11.09 -19.79 17.19
CA SER A 315 -9.77 -20.19 17.65
C SER A 315 -9.50 -21.67 17.36
N GLU A 316 -10.45 -22.54 17.73
CA GLU A 316 -10.36 -23.98 17.49
C GLU A 316 -10.31 -24.30 15.99
N PHE A 317 -11.12 -23.63 15.17
CA PHE A 317 -11.05 -23.76 13.71
C PHE A 317 -9.64 -23.48 13.19
N HIS A 318 -9.05 -22.36 13.60
CA HIS A 318 -7.70 -21.99 13.18
C HIS A 318 -6.65 -22.99 13.64
N GLY A 319 -6.78 -23.58 14.83
CA GLY A 319 -5.90 -24.66 15.30
C GLY A 319 -6.02 -25.95 14.49
N LEU A 320 -7.21 -26.24 13.94
CA LEU A 320 -7.47 -27.42 13.11
C LEU A 320 -7.11 -27.22 11.63
N LEU A 321 -7.06 -25.98 11.16
CA LEU A 321 -6.83 -25.63 9.76
C LEU A 321 -5.53 -26.21 9.15
N PRO A 322 -4.37 -26.21 9.83
CA PRO A 322 -3.14 -26.84 9.33
C PRO A 322 -3.33 -28.30 8.90
N ALA A 323 -4.07 -29.09 9.69
CA ALA A 323 -4.33 -30.50 9.37
C ALA A 323 -5.23 -30.66 8.13
N MET A 324 -6.20 -29.75 7.94
CA MET A 324 -7.07 -29.77 6.76
C MET A 324 -6.27 -29.53 5.48
N VAL A 325 -5.38 -28.54 5.49
CA VAL A 325 -4.58 -28.20 4.31
C VAL A 325 -3.48 -29.22 4.04
N ASP A 326 -2.92 -29.85 5.07
CA ASP A 326 -1.95 -30.95 4.91
C ASP A 326 -2.57 -32.22 4.34
N ALA A 327 -3.86 -32.43 4.61
CA ALA A 327 -4.61 -33.52 4.02
C ALA A 327 -5.01 -33.28 2.57
N GLY A 328 -4.64 -32.14 1.97
CA GLY A 328 -4.83 -31.86 0.55
C GLY A 328 -6.01 -30.96 0.22
N ALA A 329 -6.64 -30.31 1.20
CA ALA A 329 -7.72 -29.35 0.96
C ALA A 329 -7.21 -27.91 0.83
N THR A 330 -7.95 -27.09 0.10
CA THR A 330 -7.90 -25.63 0.21
C THR A 330 -9.16 -25.17 0.90
N VAL A 331 -9.05 -24.28 1.89
CA VAL A 331 -10.18 -23.86 2.73
C VAL A 331 -10.34 -22.36 2.66
N ILE A 332 -11.42 -21.89 2.05
CA ILE A 332 -11.75 -20.46 1.98
C ILE A 332 -12.82 -20.16 3.01
N TYR A 333 -12.55 -19.17 3.84
CA TYR A 333 -13.46 -18.80 4.92
C TYR A 333 -13.44 -17.29 5.15
N GLN A 334 -14.53 -16.79 5.71
CA GLN A 334 -14.72 -15.39 6.05
C GLN A 334 -15.42 -15.27 7.40
N MET A 335 -15.14 -14.18 8.09
CA MET A 335 -15.75 -13.90 9.37
C MET A 335 -15.88 -12.40 9.63
N ALA A 336 -16.93 -12.08 10.36
CA ALA A 336 -17.16 -10.80 11.01
C ALA A 336 -17.68 -11.08 12.43
N SER A 337 -17.91 -10.02 13.23
CA SER A 337 -18.43 -10.18 14.59
C SER A 337 -19.80 -10.87 14.69
N SER A 338 -20.53 -10.95 13.57
CA SER A 338 -21.87 -11.55 13.50
C SER A 338 -21.91 -12.98 12.94
N PHE A 339 -20.89 -13.42 12.20
CA PHE A 339 -20.92 -14.71 11.51
C PHE A 339 -19.53 -15.26 11.19
N PHE A 340 -19.48 -16.59 11.04
CA PHE A 340 -18.38 -17.31 10.42
C PHE A 340 -18.94 -18.15 9.26
N ALA A 341 -18.26 -18.13 8.12
CA ALA A 341 -18.61 -18.96 6.98
C ALA A 341 -17.37 -19.52 6.30
N LEU A 342 -17.37 -20.82 6.06
CA LEU A 342 -16.44 -21.52 5.18
C LEU A 342 -17.19 -21.77 3.87
N ASN A 343 -16.66 -21.22 2.78
CA ASN A 343 -17.26 -21.37 1.47
C ASN A 343 -16.22 -21.07 0.36
N PRO A 344 -15.60 -22.08 -0.28
CA PRO A 344 -15.69 -23.52 -0.03
C PRO A 344 -14.48 -24.13 0.69
N VAL A 345 -14.66 -25.35 1.21
CA VAL A 345 -13.60 -26.36 1.18
C VAL A 345 -13.53 -26.93 -0.22
N THR A 346 -12.33 -26.99 -0.78
CA THR A 346 -12.04 -27.66 -2.06
C THR A 346 -11.06 -28.80 -1.84
N ALA A 347 -11.48 -30.01 -2.14
CA ALA A 347 -10.71 -31.22 -1.99
C ALA A 347 -10.58 -31.92 -3.36
N TYR A 348 -9.51 -31.58 -4.07
CA TYR A 348 -9.23 -32.12 -5.40
C TYR A 348 -8.80 -33.60 -5.33
N ASN A 349 -9.31 -34.41 -6.26
CA ASN A 349 -9.11 -35.87 -6.31
C ASN A 349 -9.49 -36.58 -5.00
N LYS A 350 -10.60 -36.14 -4.39
CA LYS A 350 -11.14 -36.63 -3.13
C LYS A 350 -12.66 -36.74 -3.19
N THR A 351 -13.20 -37.53 -2.29
CA THR A 351 -14.63 -37.82 -2.17
C THR A 351 -15.29 -37.00 -1.07
N THR A 352 -16.62 -37.00 -1.07
CA THR A 352 -17.44 -36.42 -0.01
C THR A 352 -17.09 -36.97 1.37
N ASP A 353 -16.76 -38.27 1.47
CA ASP A 353 -16.42 -38.89 2.75
C ASP A 353 -15.08 -38.41 3.27
N ASP A 354 -14.11 -38.12 2.39
CA ASP A 354 -12.86 -37.45 2.77
C ASP A 354 -13.15 -36.06 3.34
N VAL A 355 -14.02 -35.27 2.70
CA VAL A 355 -14.38 -33.92 3.17
C VAL A 355 -15.13 -33.95 4.51
N LYS A 356 -16.04 -34.93 4.70
CA LYS A 356 -16.69 -35.15 6.00
C LYS A 356 -15.66 -35.48 7.08
N ALA A 357 -14.70 -36.36 6.79
CA ALA A 357 -13.64 -36.70 7.73
C ALA A 357 -12.79 -35.47 8.08
N LEU A 358 -12.48 -34.60 7.10
CA LEU A 358 -11.75 -33.34 7.32
C LEU A 358 -12.49 -32.37 8.24
N LEU A 359 -13.81 -32.24 8.09
CA LEU A 359 -14.61 -31.30 8.88
C LEU A 359 -15.05 -31.88 10.24
N THR A 360 -15.07 -33.20 10.42
CA THR A 360 -15.54 -33.86 11.65
C THR A 360 -14.92 -33.30 12.94
N PRO A 361 -13.59 -33.05 13.02
CA PRO A 361 -13.00 -32.44 14.21
C PRO A 361 -13.62 -31.08 14.55
N PHE A 362 -13.84 -30.22 13.56
CA PHE A 362 -14.44 -28.91 13.78
C PHE A 362 -15.94 -29.00 14.10
N LEU A 363 -16.69 -29.89 13.44
CA LEU A 363 -18.09 -30.13 13.79
C LEU A 363 -18.24 -30.59 15.25
N THR A 364 -17.33 -31.44 15.73
CA THR A 364 -17.31 -31.91 17.12
C THR A 364 -17.08 -30.75 18.10
N VAL A 365 -16.22 -29.79 17.75
CA VAL A 365 -16.03 -28.55 18.53
C VAL A 365 -17.34 -27.76 18.59
N LEU A 366 -18.00 -27.54 17.45
CA LEU A 366 -19.26 -26.80 17.39
C LEU A 366 -20.37 -27.46 18.21
N ASP A 367 -20.50 -28.79 18.12
CA ASP A 367 -21.45 -29.57 18.91
C ASP A 367 -21.15 -29.45 20.43
N THR A 368 -19.88 -29.53 20.81
CA THR A 368 -19.44 -29.41 22.22
C THR A 368 -19.72 -28.02 22.79
N LEU A 369 -19.56 -26.98 21.97
CA LEU A 369 -19.85 -25.59 22.31
C LEU A 369 -21.35 -25.24 22.19
N ASN A 370 -22.21 -26.19 21.82
CA ASN A 370 -23.64 -26.00 21.55
C ASN A 370 -23.92 -24.91 20.50
N ILE A 371 -23.04 -24.77 19.50
CA ILE A 371 -23.24 -23.83 18.40
C ILE A 371 -24.13 -24.49 17.34
N THR A 372 -25.22 -23.83 16.96
CA THR A 372 -26.02 -24.26 15.81
C THR A 372 -25.34 -23.83 14.51
N TYR A 373 -25.10 -24.78 13.61
CA TYR A 373 -24.48 -24.53 12.31
C TYR A 373 -25.28 -25.19 11.17
N ALA A 374 -25.05 -24.69 9.96
CA ALA A 374 -25.47 -25.34 8.72
C ALA A 374 -24.24 -25.83 7.98
N VAL A 375 -24.25 -27.08 7.51
CA VAL A 375 -23.19 -27.67 6.69
C VAL A 375 -23.80 -28.35 5.47
N ALA A 376 -23.18 -28.18 4.31
CA ALA A 376 -23.56 -28.84 3.08
C ALA A 376 -22.31 -29.38 2.37
N TYR A 377 -22.45 -30.56 1.77
CA TYR A 377 -21.38 -31.23 1.03
C TYR A 377 -21.74 -31.37 -0.43
N THR A 378 -20.74 -31.31 -1.30
CA THR A 378 -20.90 -31.55 -2.74
C THR A 378 -19.77 -32.44 -3.26
N GLU A 379 -20.03 -33.10 -4.39
CA GLU A 379 -19.05 -33.86 -5.13
C GLU A 379 -19.38 -33.75 -6.61
N TYR A 380 -18.39 -33.36 -7.39
CA TYR A 380 -18.49 -33.19 -8.83
C TYR A 380 -17.42 -34.01 -9.53
N THR A 381 -17.73 -34.48 -10.73
CA THR A 381 -16.78 -35.23 -11.57
C THR A 381 -15.75 -34.34 -12.24
N SER A 382 -15.90 -33.01 -12.16
CA SER A 382 -14.99 -32.03 -12.74
C SER A 382 -14.74 -30.87 -11.78
N TYR A 383 -13.55 -30.28 -11.84
CA TYR A 383 -13.28 -29.03 -11.13
C TYR A 383 -14.12 -27.86 -11.65
N TYR A 384 -14.48 -27.85 -12.93
CA TYR A 384 -15.30 -26.79 -13.53
C TYR A 384 -16.68 -26.69 -12.84
N ASP A 385 -17.35 -27.82 -12.63
CA ASP A 385 -18.66 -27.85 -11.97
C ASP A 385 -18.56 -27.48 -10.48
N HIS A 386 -17.52 -27.98 -9.80
CA HIS A 386 -17.21 -27.57 -8.43
C HIS A 386 -16.99 -26.05 -8.32
N TYR A 387 -16.19 -25.49 -9.23
CA TYR A 387 -15.92 -24.06 -9.26
C TYR A 387 -17.19 -23.26 -9.53
N ASN A 388 -18.01 -23.66 -10.52
CA ASN A 388 -19.26 -22.98 -10.82
C ASN A 388 -20.28 -23.06 -9.66
N LYS A 389 -20.24 -24.13 -8.85
CA LYS A 389 -21.08 -24.24 -7.66
C LYS A 389 -20.74 -23.18 -6.61
N TYR A 390 -19.47 -22.88 -6.40
CA TYR A 390 -19.01 -22.06 -5.28
C TYR A 390 -18.64 -20.61 -5.66
N MET A 391 -18.06 -20.43 -6.86
CA MET A 391 -17.61 -19.13 -7.39
C MET A 391 -18.46 -18.65 -8.58
N GLY A 392 -19.45 -19.43 -9.02
CA GLY A 392 -20.35 -19.06 -10.11
C GLY A 392 -21.50 -18.13 -9.70
N PRO A 393 -22.44 -17.84 -10.62
CA PRO A 393 -22.54 -18.43 -11.95
C PRO A 393 -21.46 -17.91 -12.90
N LEU A 394 -20.78 -18.81 -13.60
CA LEU A 394 -19.90 -18.47 -14.70
C LEU A 394 -20.69 -17.78 -15.85
N PRO A 395 -20.08 -16.85 -16.61
CA PRO A 395 -18.63 -16.57 -16.66
C PRO A 395 -18.11 -15.58 -15.61
N TYR A 396 -18.99 -14.77 -14.98
CA TYR A 396 -18.53 -13.63 -14.18
C TYR A 396 -18.39 -13.93 -12.68
N GLY A 397 -19.13 -14.92 -12.18
CA GLY A 397 -19.13 -15.31 -10.78
C GLY A 397 -20.01 -14.43 -9.89
N ASN A 398 -19.82 -14.58 -8.58
CA ASN A 398 -20.61 -13.91 -7.53
C ASN A 398 -19.83 -12.88 -6.70
N LEU A 399 -18.55 -12.65 -6.99
CA LEU A 399 -17.69 -11.74 -6.23
C LEU A 399 -17.69 -10.34 -6.84
N GLY A 400 -18.07 -9.34 -6.04
CA GLY A 400 -18.07 -7.94 -6.41
C GLY A 400 -16.68 -7.29 -6.33
N VAL A 401 -16.61 -6.04 -6.81
CA VAL A 401 -15.43 -5.16 -6.75
C VAL A 401 -15.79 -3.82 -6.10
N GLY A 402 -14.80 -3.13 -5.55
CA GLY A 402 -14.99 -1.81 -4.93
C GLY A 402 -15.83 -1.83 -3.64
N GLU A 403 -16.10 -3.00 -3.07
CA GLU A 403 -16.91 -3.17 -1.86
C GLU A 403 -16.11 -2.96 -0.57
N TYR A 404 -14.79 -3.09 -0.64
CA TYR A 404 -13.92 -3.03 0.54
C TYR A 404 -12.62 -2.27 0.27
N GLN A 405 -12.11 -1.70 1.34
CA GLN A 405 -10.74 -1.24 1.46
C GLN A 405 -9.91 -2.34 2.10
N TYR A 406 -8.70 -2.61 1.60
CA TYR A 406 -7.98 -3.82 1.95
C TYR A 406 -6.72 -3.54 2.79
N GLY A 407 -6.48 -4.46 3.70
CA GLY A 407 -5.18 -4.81 4.27
C GLY A 407 -5.00 -6.33 4.22
N GLY A 408 -3.85 -6.82 4.64
CA GLY A 408 -3.64 -8.27 4.65
C GLY A 408 -2.41 -8.71 5.42
N ARG A 409 -2.31 -10.02 5.65
CA ARG A 409 -1.18 -10.66 6.29
C ARG A 409 -1.10 -12.13 5.90
N LEU A 410 0.12 -12.64 5.74
CA LEU A 410 0.36 -14.08 5.72
C LEU A 410 0.39 -14.60 7.15
N ILE A 411 -0.42 -15.60 7.46
CA ILE A 411 -0.45 -16.22 8.79
C ILE A 411 0.43 -17.49 8.73
N PRO A 412 1.60 -17.47 9.39
CA PRO A 412 2.49 -18.61 9.44
C PRO A 412 1.84 -19.82 10.11
N ARG A 413 2.18 -21.02 9.65
CA ARG A 413 1.67 -22.27 10.24
C ARG A 413 1.93 -22.36 11.75
N ASN A 414 3.12 -22.00 12.20
CA ASN A 414 3.49 -22.07 13.61
C ASN A 414 2.65 -21.13 14.51
N VAL A 415 2.06 -20.07 13.96
CA VAL A 415 1.14 -19.20 14.70
C VAL A 415 -0.17 -19.93 14.96
N LEU A 416 -0.68 -20.69 13.99
CA LEU A 416 -1.88 -21.51 14.17
C LEU A 416 -1.62 -22.68 15.13
N ASP A 417 -0.46 -23.34 15.00
CA ASP A 417 -0.13 -24.49 15.85
C ASP A 417 0.12 -24.11 17.32
N ASN A 418 0.73 -22.96 17.57
CA ASN A 418 1.24 -22.60 18.91
C ASN A 418 0.57 -21.37 19.54
N ASN A 419 -0.17 -20.58 18.76
CA ASN A 419 -0.75 -19.31 19.21
C ASN A 419 -2.11 -19.00 18.54
N ALA A 420 -2.92 -20.03 18.26
CA ALA A 420 -4.25 -19.84 17.68
C ALA A 420 -5.13 -18.90 18.52
N ALA A 421 -5.06 -19.00 19.85
CA ALA A 421 -5.83 -18.14 20.76
C ALA A 421 -5.40 -16.67 20.67
N GLY A 422 -4.09 -16.39 20.60
CA GLY A 422 -3.60 -15.02 20.43
C GLY A 422 -4.01 -14.43 19.08
N PHE A 423 -3.98 -15.25 18.02
CA PHE A 423 -4.49 -14.85 16.72
C PHE A 423 -6.00 -14.59 16.73
N ALA A 424 -6.79 -15.48 17.34
CA ALA A 424 -8.24 -15.32 17.48
C ALA A 424 -8.62 -14.07 18.29
N SER A 425 -7.82 -13.70 19.29
CA SER A 425 -8.00 -12.44 20.04
C SER A 425 -7.84 -11.21 19.15
N VAL A 426 -6.83 -11.19 18.26
CA VAL A 426 -6.65 -10.11 17.28
C VAL A 426 -7.83 -10.07 16.30
N ILE A 427 -8.23 -11.24 15.78
CA ILE A 427 -9.38 -11.36 14.87
C ILE A 427 -10.66 -10.84 15.52
N ARG A 428 -10.92 -11.21 16.78
CA ARG A 428 -12.03 -10.68 17.57
C ARG A 428 -11.99 -9.16 17.65
N ASN A 429 -10.86 -8.61 18.05
CA ASN A 429 -10.74 -7.17 18.22
C ASN A 429 -11.03 -6.42 16.91
N ILE A 430 -10.44 -6.82 15.79
CA ILE A 430 -10.66 -6.11 14.52
C ILE A 430 -12.11 -6.29 14.01
N THR A 431 -12.69 -7.49 14.13
CA THR A 431 -14.04 -7.77 13.60
C THR A 431 -15.14 -7.13 14.45
N GLU A 432 -14.94 -6.95 15.76
CA GLU A 432 -15.80 -6.14 16.62
C GLU A 432 -15.79 -4.65 16.23
N HIS A 433 -14.74 -4.19 15.53
CA HIS A 433 -14.66 -2.84 14.96
C HIS A 433 -15.17 -2.76 13.50
N GLY A 434 -15.92 -3.76 13.04
CA GLY A 434 -16.57 -3.75 11.73
C GLY A 434 -15.69 -4.19 10.56
N VAL A 435 -14.51 -4.77 10.84
CA VAL A 435 -13.65 -5.39 9.82
C VAL A 435 -14.22 -6.75 9.43
N ILE A 436 -14.21 -7.06 8.14
CA ILE A 436 -14.36 -8.44 7.65
C ILE A 436 -12.97 -9.05 7.47
N ALA A 437 -12.78 -10.29 7.92
CA ALA A 437 -11.56 -11.05 7.72
C ALA A 437 -11.85 -12.24 6.79
N VAL A 438 -11.04 -12.41 5.76
CA VAL A 438 -11.15 -13.50 4.77
C VAL A 438 -9.84 -14.25 4.75
N GLY A 439 -9.89 -15.56 4.93
CA GLY A 439 -8.72 -16.43 4.91
C GLY A 439 -8.79 -17.45 3.78
N VAL A 440 -7.68 -17.61 3.07
CA VAL A 440 -7.46 -18.74 2.16
C VAL A 440 -6.41 -19.65 2.77
N GLY A 441 -6.88 -20.73 3.38
CA GLY A 441 -6.07 -21.80 3.95
C GLY A 441 -5.56 -22.73 2.86
N MET A 442 -4.24 -22.87 2.75
CA MET A 442 -3.59 -23.73 1.75
C MET A 442 -2.25 -24.26 2.25
N ASN A 443 -1.77 -25.35 1.64
CA ASN A 443 -0.40 -25.82 1.86
C ASN A 443 0.40 -25.75 0.56
N VAL A 444 1.34 -24.80 0.49
CA VAL A 444 2.24 -24.59 -0.65
C VAL A 444 3.72 -24.67 -0.26
N SER A 445 4.04 -25.38 0.84
CA SER A 445 5.39 -25.47 1.41
C SER A 445 6.35 -26.32 0.58
N HIS A 446 5.82 -27.23 -0.23
CA HIS A 446 6.60 -28.15 -1.07
C HIS A 446 6.31 -27.88 -2.55
N PRO A 447 6.76 -26.73 -3.10
CA PRO A 447 6.69 -26.56 -4.53
C PRO A 447 7.53 -27.66 -5.19
N GLY A 448 7.05 -28.18 -6.33
CA GLY A 448 7.85 -29.10 -7.15
C GLY A 448 9.09 -28.40 -7.74
N ASP A 449 9.55 -28.86 -8.89
CA ASP A 449 10.63 -28.15 -9.60
C ASP A 449 10.12 -26.77 -10.07
N VAL A 450 10.54 -25.70 -9.38
CA VAL A 450 10.14 -24.30 -9.62
C VAL A 450 11.36 -23.36 -9.73
N SER A 451 11.25 -22.33 -10.56
CA SER A 451 12.22 -21.23 -10.64
C SER A 451 11.45 -19.92 -10.68
N ASN A 452 11.19 -19.35 -9.50
CA ASN A 452 10.32 -18.19 -9.37
C ASN A 452 10.67 -17.32 -8.15
N ALA A 453 10.20 -16.08 -8.17
CA ALA A 453 10.42 -15.06 -7.16
C ALA A 453 9.30 -14.95 -6.13
N ILE A 454 8.46 -15.98 -6.00
CA ILE A 454 7.41 -16.03 -4.97
C ILE A 454 8.02 -15.66 -3.61
N PHE A 455 7.35 -14.75 -2.91
CA PHE A 455 7.78 -14.28 -1.60
C PHE A 455 7.96 -15.47 -0.63
N PRO A 456 9.15 -15.69 -0.04
CA PRO A 456 9.42 -16.93 0.69
C PRO A 456 8.48 -17.19 1.87
N ALA A 457 7.96 -16.17 2.54
CA ALA A 457 7.03 -16.36 3.65
C ALA A 457 5.73 -17.05 3.22
N MET A 458 5.35 -16.96 1.93
CA MET A 458 4.20 -17.68 1.37
C MET A 458 4.35 -19.20 1.50
N ARG A 459 5.59 -19.73 1.49
CA ARG A 459 5.86 -21.16 1.65
C ARG A 459 5.68 -21.66 3.09
N ASN A 460 5.74 -20.74 4.05
CA ASN A 460 5.59 -21.03 5.48
C ASN A 460 4.19 -20.66 6.02
N ALA A 461 3.41 -19.92 5.22
CA ALA A 461 2.07 -19.52 5.56
C ALA A 461 1.10 -20.69 5.41
N ALA A 462 0.20 -20.86 6.38
CA ALA A 462 -0.96 -21.72 6.24
C ALA A 462 -2.16 -20.94 5.68
N VAL A 463 -2.17 -19.62 5.85
CA VAL A 463 -3.26 -18.74 5.41
C VAL A 463 -2.71 -17.48 4.76
N THR A 464 -3.25 -17.11 3.60
CA THR A 464 -3.26 -15.71 3.17
C THR A 464 -4.54 -15.06 3.67
N MET A 465 -4.40 -14.09 4.57
CA MET A 465 -5.51 -13.42 5.24
C MET A 465 -5.65 -12.01 4.68
N GLN A 466 -6.82 -11.71 4.12
CA GLN A 466 -7.23 -10.35 3.78
C GLN A 466 -8.12 -9.81 4.90
N ILE A 467 -7.98 -8.53 5.20
CA ILE A 467 -8.91 -7.80 6.06
C ILE A 467 -9.48 -6.62 5.29
N GLY A 468 -10.73 -6.27 5.53
CA GLY A 468 -11.29 -5.10 4.90
C GLY A 468 -12.32 -4.34 5.71
N THR A 469 -12.35 -3.03 5.49
CA THR A 469 -13.44 -2.16 5.94
C THR A 469 -14.39 -1.94 4.77
N PRO A 470 -15.72 -2.00 4.99
CA PRO A 470 -16.70 -1.85 3.93
C PRO A 470 -16.64 -0.44 3.34
N TRP A 471 -16.74 -0.34 2.02
CA TRP A 471 -16.87 0.93 1.31
C TRP A 471 -18.30 1.46 1.40
N ASN A 472 -18.45 2.77 1.56
CA ASN A 472 -19.75 3.44 1.52
C ASN A 472 -19.73 4.62 0.55
N GLU A 473 -20.41 4.44 -0.58
CA GLU A 473 -20.46 5.40 -1.69
C GLU A 473 -21.09 6.75 -1.32
N THR A 474 -21.89 6.79 -0.25
CA THR A 474 -22.60 7.99 0.22
C THR A 474 -21.96 8.62 1.45
N ALA A 475 -20.97 7.96 2.05
CA ALA A 475 -20.27 8.50 3.22
C ALA A 475 -19.36 9.69 2.81
N PRO A 476 -19.06 10.61 3.73
CA PRO A 476 -18.03 11.62 3.51
C PRO A 476 -16.71 10.96 3.13
N TRP A 477 -16.03 11.49 2.10
CA TRP A 477 -14.73 10.97 1.65
C TRP A 477 -13.69 10.87 2.80
N SER A 478 -13.71 11.86 3.72
CA SER A 478 -12.83 11.86 4.90
C SER A 478 -13.02 10.64 5.79
N GLN A 479 -14.22 10.05 5.83
CA GLN A 479 -14.48 8.83 6.57
C GLN A 479 -13.80 7.63 5.91
N MET A 480 -13.96 7.44 4.60
CA MET A 480 -13.30 6.34 3.86
C MET A 480 -11.76 6.45 3.93
N VAL A 481 -11.24 7.68 3.93
CA VAL A 481 -9.82 7.92 4.18
C VAL A 481 -9.41 7.51 5.59
N ALA A 482 -10.18 7.89 6.62
CA ALA A 482 -9.92 7.50 8.00
C ALA A 482 -9.96 5.97 8.19
N ASP A 483 -10.90 5.29 7.54
CA ASP A 483 -11.01 3.83 7.60
C ASP A 483 -9.80 3.13 6.96
N GLN A 484 -9.25 3.66 5.86
CA GLN A 484 -7.96 3.18 5.34
C GLN A 484 -6.84 3.35 6.37
N TYR A 485 -6.78 4.51 7.02
CA TYR A 485 -5.73 4.76 8.01
C TYR A 485 -5.85 3.84 9.22
N ARG A 486 -7.06 3.42 9.62
CA ARG A 486 -7.24 2.39 10.64
C ARG A 486 -6.69 1.04 10.19
N ILE A 487 -6.93 0.64 8.95
CA ILE A 487 -6.30 -0.57 8.38
C ILE A 487 -4.77 -0.48 8.52
N THR A 488 -4.16 0.62 8.08
CA THR A 488 -2.70 0.80 8.08
C THR A 488 -2.10 0.90 9.47
N ASN A 489 -2.71 1.68 10.37
CA ASN A 489 -2.09 2.09 11.63
C ASN A 489 -2.57 1.29 12.84
N GLU A 490 -3.72 0.62 12.74
CA GLU A 490 -4.36 -0.05 13.87
C GLU A 490 -4.55 -1.55 13.60
N TYR A 491 -5.14 -1.95 12.47
CA TYR A 491 -5.55 -3.35 12.26
C TYR A 491 -4.42 -4.24 11.72
N VAL A 492 -3.72 -3.81 10.67
CA VAL A 492 -2.57 -4.57 10.15
C VAL A 492 -1.49 -4.73 11.23
N PRO A 493 -1.09 -3.69 12.01
CA PRO A 493 -0.09 -3.85 13.06
C PRO A 493 -0.44 -4.89 14.14
N GLN A 494 -1.72 -5.07 14.46
CA GLN A 494 -2.14 -6.12 15.39
C GLN A 494 -1.91 -7.52 14.81
N LEU A 495 -2.18 -7.72 13.52
CA LEU A 495 -1.83 -8.97 12.82
C LEU A 495 -0.31 -9.17 12.77
N GLU A 496 0.46 -8.10 12.55
CA GLU A 496 1.93 -8.17 12.56
C GLU A 496 2.48 -8.59 13.93
N ALA A 497 1.90 -8.10 15.02
CA ALA A 497 2.31 -8.42 16.39
C ALA A 497 2.19 -9.92 16.72
N VAL A 498 1.19 -10.61 16.17
CA VAL A 498 1.00 -12.06 16.34
C VAL A 498 1.63 -12.90 15.23
N THR A 499 2.20 -12.27 14.19
CA THR A 499 2.89 -12.93 13.07
C THR A 499 4.29 -12.33 12.82
N PRO A 500 5.17 -12.27 13.85
CA PRO A 500 6.48 -11.66 13.70
C PRO A 500 7.32 -12.40 12.64
N GLY A 501 8.06 -11.64 11.83
CA GLY A 501 8.89 -12.18 10.75
C GLY A 501 8.12 -12.70 9.52
N SER A 502 6.78 -12.61 9.52
CA SER A 502 5.96 -12.87 8.33
C SER A 502 5.96 -11.67 7.37
N GLY A 503 5.10 -11.70 6.37
CA GLY A 503 4.82 -10.57 5.49
C GLY A 503 3.40 -10.62 4.94
N CYS A 504 3.20 -10.16 3.70
CA CYS A 504 1.89 -10.13 3.07
C CYS A 504 1.96 -10.51 1.60
N TYR A 505 0.88 -11.11 1.09
CA TYR A 505 0.69 -11.28 -0.34
C TYR A 505 0.51 -9.91 -1.01
N GLN A 506 1.43 -9.53 -1.90
CA GLN A 506 1.52 -8.18 -2.47
C GLN A 506 0.28 -7.72 -3.26
N ASN A 507 -0.53 -8.64 -3.79
CA ASN A 507 -1.71 -8.28 -4.57
C ASN A 507 -2.91 -7.92 -3.68
N GLU A 508 -2.90 -8.35 -2.42
CA GLU A 508 -4.03 -8.28 -1.47
C GLU A 508 -3.55 -7.75 -0.12
N ALA A 509 -2.76 -6.69 -0.18
CA ALA A 509 -2.12 -6.06 0.96
C ALA A 509 -2.67 -4.65 1.21
N ASP A 510 -2.13 -3.96 2.21
CA ASP A 510 -2.38 -2.53 2.37
C ASP A 510 -1.53 -1.74 1.36
N PHE A 511 -2.19 -0.94 0.51
CA PHE A 511 -1.48 -0.06 -0.44
C PHE A 511 -0.68 1.05 0.27
N ARG A 512 -0.82 1.21 1.58
CA ARG A 512 0.00 2.10 2.43
C ARG A 512 1.04 1.37 3.28
N GLN A 513 1.13 0.04 3.20
CA GLN A 513 2.00 -0.81 4.02
C GLN A 513 3.41 -0.22 4.26
N PRO A 514 3.80 0.13 5.50
CA PRO A 514 5.17 0.51 5.80
C PRO A 514 6.11 -0.66 5.56
N ASN A 515 7.39 -0.37 5.23
CA ASN A 515 8.40 -1.40 4.97
C ASN A 515 7.98 -2.45 3.92
N TRP A 516 7.23 -2.01 2.90
CA TRP A 516 6.66 -2.89 1.88
C TRP A 516 7.71 -3.73 1.13
N GLN A 517 8.93 -3.22 0.96
CA GLN A 517 10.03 -3.98 0.34
C GLN A 517 10.27 -5.31 1.08
N ASN A 518 10.36 -5.26 2.41
CA ASN A 518 10.54 -6.45 3.22
C ASN A 518 9.24 -7.27 3.31
N THR A 519 8.10 -6.60 3.50
CA THR A 519 6.80 -7.26 3.71
C THR A 519 6.32 -8.04 2.49
N PHE A 520 6.62 -7.58 1.28
CA PHE A 520 6.14 -8.19 0.03
C PHE A 520 7.19 -9.06 -0.67
N PHE A 521 8.48 -8.79 -0.46
CA PHE A 521 9.56 -9.45 -1.20
C PHE A 521 10.65 -10.02 -0.28
N GLY A 522 10.86 -9.46 0.91
CA GLY A 522 11.88 -9.89 1.86
C GLY A 522 13.25 -10.03 1.21
N VAL A 523 13.87 -11.21 1.38
CA VAL A 523 15.18 -11.53 0.81
C VAL A 523 15.22 -11.46 -0.73
N ASN A 524 14.07 -11.56 -1.41
CA ASN A 524 14.00 -11.46 -2.87
C ASN A 524 14.10 -10.02 -3.38
N TYR A 525 13.92 -8.99 -2.54
CA TYR A 525 13.88 -7.60 -3.02
C TYR A 525 15.18 -7.18 -3.73
N SER A 526 16.34 -7.45 -3.12
CA SER A 526 17.63 -7.02 -3.69
C SER A 526 17.96 -7.70 -5.03
N PRO A 527 17.80 -9.02 -5.21
CA PRO A 527 17.89 -9.66 -6.53
C PRO A 527 16.88 -9.11 -7.54
N LEU A 528 15.62 -8.95 -7.13
CA LEU A 528 14.56 -8.40 -8.00
C LEU A 528 14.89 -6.98 -8.47
N LEU A 529 15.48 -6.15 -7.62
CA LEU A 529 15.89 -4.79 -7.95
C LEU A 529 17.04 -4.77 -8.96
N LYS A 530 18.02 -5.68 -8.85
CA LYS A 530 19.09 -5.83 -9.85
C LYS A 530 18.52 -6.21 -11.22
N ILE A 531 17.52 -7.09 -11.26
CA ILE A 531 16.84 -7.49 -12.50
C ILE A 531 16.03 -6.32 -13.07
N LYS A 532 15.32 -5.56 -12.22
CA LYS A 532 14.64 -4.32 -12.61
C LYS A 532 15.61 -3.35 -13.29
N GLN A 533 16.78 -3.12 -12.70
CA GLN A 533 17.80 -2.23 -13.25
C GLN A 533 18.42 -2.74 -14.56
N LYS A 534 18.48 -4.06 -14.77
CA LYS A 534 18.93 -4.66 -16.03
C LYS A 534 17.91 -4.45 -17.16
N TRP A 535 16.64 -4.75 -16.92
CA TRP A 535 15.60 -4.76 -17.95
C TRP A 535 14.90 -3.42 -18.14
N ASP A 536 14.94 -2.55 -17.12
CA ASP A 536 14.38 -1.21 -17.13
C ASP A 536 15.26 -0.24 -16.31
N PRO A 537 16.46 0.10 -16.81
CA PRO A 537 17.44 0.94 -16.09
C PRO A 537 16.95 2.38 -15.83
N ASN A 538 15.93 2.83 -16.56
CA ASN A 538 15.37 4.19 -16.45
C ASN A 538 14.07 4.22 -15.65
N TYR A 539 13.70 3.11 -15.00
CA TYR A 539 12.45 2.98 -14.24
C TYR A 539 11.24 3.46 -15.07
N PHE A 540 11.20 3.11 -16.35
CA PHE A 540 10.14 3.44 -17.29
C PHE A 540 8.79 2.88 -16.84
N PHE A 541 8.77 1.62 -16.44
CA PHE A 541 7.61 0.99 -15.85
C PHE A 541 7.52 1.32 -14.36
N TYR A 542 6.37 1.86 -13.96
CA TYR A 542 6.07 2.23 -12.59
C TYR A 542 4.72 1.63 -12.19
N ALA A 543 4.71 1.02 -11.00
CA ALA A 543 3.53 0.57 -10.29
C ALA A 543 3.76 0.83 -8.80
N LEU A 544 2.72 1.29 -8.09
CA LEU A 544 2.80 1.57 -6.65
C LEU A 544 3.27 0.34 -5.87
N LYS A 545 4.30 0.48 -5.04
CA LYS A 545 4.93 -0.60 -4.24
C LYS A 545 5.39 -1.80 -5.06
N ALA A 546 5.66 -1.62 -6.35
CA ALA A 546 6.42 -2.58 -7.14
C ALA A 546 7.93 -2.38 -6.91
N VAL A 547 8.74 -3.39 -7.23
CA VAL A 547 10.20 -3.31 -7.06
C VAL A 547 10.79 -2.13 -7.84
N GLY A 548 11.53 -1.26 -7.14
CA GLY A 548 12.11 -0.04 -7.68
C GLY A 548 11.14 1.13 -7.86
N SER A 549 9.91 1.03 -7.35
CA SER A 549 8.91 2.10 -7.45
C SER A 549 9.26 3.34 -6.63
N ASP A 550 10.11 3.19 -5.61
CA ASP A 550 10.67 4.26 -4.76
C ASP A 550 11.63 5.20 -5.51
N TYR A 551 11.99 4.88 -6.75
CA TYR A 551 12.62 5.83 -7.67
C TYR A 551 11.70 7.02 -8.00
N TRP A 552 10.38 6.82 -7.93
CA TRP A 552 9.38 7.83 -8.25
C TRP A 552 8.58 8.26 -7.03
N THR A 553 8.26 9.56 -6.96
CA THR A 553 7.20 10.11 -6.11
C THR A 553 6.02 10.55 -6.97
N VAL A 554 4.81 10.51 -6.42
CA VAL A 554 3.58 11.03 -7.07
C VAL A 554 3.16 12.28 -6.30
N ASP A 555 3.12 13.43 -6.96
CA ASP A 555 2.65 14.67 -6.34
C ASP A 555 1.10 14.75 -6.34
N ASN A 556 0.55 15.79 -5.70
CA ASN A 556 -0.90 16.00 -5.58
C ASN A 556 -1.61 16.16 -6.93
N SER A 557 -0.89 16.49 -8.01
CA SER A 557 -1.47 16.54 -9.37
C SER A 557 -1.50 15.18 -10.07
N GLY A 558 -0.97 14.14 -9.42
CA GLY A 558 -0.78 12.80 -9.99
C GLY A 558 0.49 12.66 -10.83
N ARG A 559 1.36 13.67 -10.85
CA ARG A 559 2.59 13.67 -11.65
C ARG A 559 3.66 12.81 -11.01
N LEU A 560 4.29 11.95 -11.81
CA LEU A 560 5.47 11.17 -11.40
C LEU A 560 6.74 12.02 -11.49
N ARG A 561 7.52 12.09 -10.40
CA ARG A 561 8.80 12.83 -10.31
C ARG A 561 9.95 11.95 -9.81
N THR A 562 11.15 12.20 -10.33
CA THR A 562 12.42 11.64 -9.85
C THR A 562 13.07 12.64 -8.89
N GLY A 563 13.56 12.19 -7.75
CA GLY A 563 14.20 13.07 -6.77
C GLY A 563 13.63 12.85 -5.38
N GLN A 564 14.54 12.82 -4.41
CA GLN A 564 14.37 12.44 -3.01
C GLN A 564 13.03 12.86 -2.43
N THR A 565 12.49 12.05 -1.52
CA THR A 565 11.52 12.47 -0.51
C THR A 565 12.02 13.74 0.20
N GLU A 566 11.80 14.90 -0.39
CA GLU A 566 11.15 15.96 0.35
C GLU A 566 9.81 15.32 0.76
N TYR A 567 9.76 14.85 2.02
CA TYR A 567 8.48 14.78 2.69
C TYR A 567 7.76 16.08 2.36
N PRO A 568 6.54 16.04 1.81
CA PRO A 568 5.85 17.26 1.43
C PRO A 568 5.92 18.19 2.63
N SER A 569 6.58 19.33 2.45
CA SER A 569 6.52 20.38 3.44
C SER A 569 5.05 20.64 3.73
N ILE A 570 4.72 20.97 4.99
CA ILE A 570 3.37 21.30 5.50
C ILE A 570 2.73 22.52 4.77
N ALA A 571 3.30 22.96 3.65
CA ALA A 571 2.74 23.93 2.72
C ALA A 571 1.73 23.34 1.73
N ASP A 572 1.85 22.08 1.30
CA ASP A 572 0.99 21.51 0.23
C ASP A 572 -0.33 20.88 0.73
N GLN A 573 -0.59 20.92 2.04
CA GLN A 573 -1.89 20.57 2.64
C GLN A 573 -2.75 21.79 3.01
N ARG A 574 -2.33 23.00 2.62
CA ARG A 574 -2.98 24.26 3.01
C ARG A 574 -3.85 24.94 1.94
N ASP A 575 -4.17 24.27 0.83
CA ASP A 575 -5.00 24.85 -0.25
C ASP A 575 -6.43 24.26 -0.32
N VAL A 576 -7.12 24.15 0.82
CA VAL A 576 -8.60 23.98 0.88
C VAL A 576 -9.32 25.16 1.55
N GLU A 577 -8.63 26.24 1.92
CA GLU A 577 -9.32 27.47 2.35
C GLU A 577 -8.84 28.69 1.57
N GLY A 578 -9.82 29.36 0.95
CA GLY A 578 -9.60 30.52 0.10
C GLY A 578 -8.91 31.68 0.82
N THR A 579 -8.18 32.44 0.01
CA THR A 579 -7.62 33.77 0.26
C THR A 579 -6.56 33.89 1.35
N ARG A 580 -5.28 34.02 0.95
CA ARG A 580 -4.46 35.22 1.24
C ARG A 580 -3.12 35.22 0.49
N THR A 581 -2.66 36.45 0.25
CA THR A 581 -1.64 36.92 -0.67
C THR A 581 -0.20 36.55 -0.28
N TYR A 582 0.62 36.27 -1.30
CA TYR A 582 2.06 36.03 -1.25
C TYR A 582 2.90 37.15 -0.59
N CYS A 583 3.98 36.74 0.10
CA CYS A 583 5.24 37.50 0.19
C CYS A 583 6.46 36.57 0.01
N ARG A 584 7.04 36.62 -1.21
CA ARG A 584 8.50 36.46 -1.45
C ARG A 584 9.18 37.75 -0.90
N ARG A 585 10.45 37.87 -0.51
CA ARG A 585 11.73 37.18 -0.76
C ARG A 585 12.80 37.89 0.11
N THR A 586 13.94 37.22 0.32
CA THR A 586 15.31 37.79 0.34
C THR A 586 15.62 39.05 1.18
N ALA A 587 16.58 38.91 2.10
CA ALA A 587 17.21 39.98 2.88
C ALA A 587 17.76 41.13 2.01
N VAL A 588 17.64 42.39 2.47
CA VAL A 588 18.64 43.50 2.50
C VAL A 588 18.08 44.74 3.25
N ILE A 589 18.73 45.11 4.37
CA ILE A 589 19.13 46.44 4.92
C ILE A 589 18.16 47.69 4.89
N HIS A 590 17.61 48.06 6.08
CA HIS A 590 17.47 49.40 6.75
C HIS A 590 16.84 50.66 6.04
N PRO A 591 16.48 51.77 6.76
CA PRO A 591 15.33 52.06 7.64
C PRO A 591 14.42 53.25 7.16
N TYR A 592 13.37 53.57 7.94
CA TYR A 592 12.48 54.77 7.94
C TYR A 592 11.01 54.65 7.46
N LEU A 593 10.12 54.57 8.48
CA LEU A 593 8.96 55.42 8.78
C LEU A 593 7.69 55.48 7.87
N THR A 594 6.53 55.20 8.55
CA THR A 594 5.18 55.87 8.50
C THR A 594 4.33 55.81 7.21
N LEU A 595 2.98 55.74 7.20
CA LEU A 595 1.86 55.38 8.12
C LEU A 595 0.54 55.56 7.28
N VAL A 596 -0.57 54.94 7.71
CA VAL A 596 -2.03 55.24 7.47
C VAL A 596 -2.67 55.04 6.08
N SER A 597 -3.69 54.16 5.99
CA SER A 597 -5.08 54.56 6.25
C SER A 597 -6.11 53.43 6.26
N ALA A 598 -7.08 53.63 7.15
CA ALA A 598 -8.14 52.75 7.60
C ALA A 598 -9.40 52.80 6.72
N CYS A 599 -10.29 51.81 6.91
CA CYS A 599 -11.73 52.02 6.83
C CYS A 599 -12.40 51.42 8.07
N ALA A 600 -13.25 52.23 8.68
CA ALA A 600 -13.91 52.01 9.96
C ALA A 600 -15.34 51.52 9.77
N LEU A 601 -15.81 50.62 10.64
CA LEU A 601 -17.22 50.46 10.99
C LEU A 601 -17.36 50.00 12.45
N GLY A 602 -17.94 50.89 13.28
CA GLY A 602 -18.99 50.61 14.28
C GLY A 602 -18.64 49.86 15.59
N PRO A 603 -19.23 50.25 16.75
CA PRO A 603 -18.70 49.92 18.07
C PRO A 603 -19.29 48.62 18.66
N HIS A 604 -18.54 48.04 19.61
CA HIS A 604 -18.82 46.84 20.41
C HIS A 604 -18.34 45.50 19.81
N LYS A 605 -17.04 45.22 20.01
CA LYS A 605 -16.49 44.05 20.74
C LYS A 605 -14.98 44.00 20.48
N TYR A 606 -14.19 43.94 21.56
CA TYR A 606 -12.75 43.70 21.47
C TYR A 606 -12.53 42.26 20.99
N LEU A 607 -11.79 42.10 19.89
CA LEU A 607 -11.25 40.82 19.44
C LEU A 607 -9.73 40.97 19.38
N SER A 608 -9.05 40.39 20.38
CA SER A 608 -7.61 40.17 20.39
C SER A 608 -7.29 39.00 19.46
N TYR A 609 -6.45 39.24 18.45
CA TYR A 609 -5.87 38.19 17.60
C TYR A 609 -4.48 37.84 18.15
N GLU A 610 -4.28 36.58 18.57
CA GLU A 610 -2.98 36.02 18.96
C GLU A 610 -2.39 35.18 17.81
N LEU A 611 -1.07 35.25 17.65
CA LEU A 611 -0.31 34.59 16.59
C LEU A 611 0.25 33.25 17.11
N PHE A 612 -0.17 32.12 16.54
CA PHE A 612 0.37 30.81 16.85
C PHE A 612 1.60 30.50 15.99
N VAL A 613 2.72 30.11 16.61
CA VAL A 613 3.90 29.58 15.92
C VAL A 613 4.07 28.11 16.33
N TYR A 614 3.92 27.19 15.38
CA TYR A 614 4.11 25.75 15.57
C TYR A 614 5.48 25.35 15.00
N CYS A 615 6.33 24.72 15.81
CA CYS A 615 7.59 24.10 15.38
C CYS A 615 7.37 22.58 15.26
N PRO A 616 7.49 21.96 14.08
CA PRO A 616 7.29 20.51 13.95
C PRO A 616 8.56 19.75 14.40
N VAL A 617 8.38 18.82 15.34
CA VAL A 617 9.40 17.86 15.76
C VAL A 617 8.91 16.48 15.31
N HIS A 618 9.71 15.77 14.53
CA HIS A 618 9.38 14.44 14.05
C HIS A 618 9.69 13.38 15.11
N PHE A 619 8.72 12.52 15.41
CA PHE A 619 8.89 11.30 16.18
C PHE A 619 9.56 10.21 15.31
N GLN A 620 10.71 9.69 15.73
CA GLN A 620 11.30 8.46 15.19
C GLN A 620 10.75 7.21 15.89
N PRO A 621 10.72 6.04 15.23
CA PRO A 621 10.23 4.78 15.79
C PRO A 621 11.16 4.21 16.89
N PRO A 622 10.67 3.30 17.77
CA PRO A 622 11.48 2.70 18.83
C PRO A 622 12.55 1.74 18.29
N CYS A 623 13.81 1.91 18.72
CA CYS A 623 14.94 1.10 18.29
C CYS A 623 15.02 -0.29 18.97
N LEU A 624 15.49 -1.25 18.19
CA LEU A 624 15.78 -2.65 18.51
C LEU A 624 17.03 -2.78 19.41
N LEU A 625 17.02 -3.75 20.32
CA LEU A 625 18.20 -4.20 21.06
C LEU A 625 19.19 -4.87 20.09
N SER A 626 20.35 -4.25 19.86
CA SER A 626 21.50 -4.91 19.22
C SER A 626 22.45 -5.42 20.31
N GLN A 627 23.00 -6.63 20.13
CA GLN A 627 24.02 -7.19 21.03
C GLN A 627 25.41 -6.64 20.67
N SER A 628 26.14 -6.21 21.70
CA SER A 628 27.49 -5.64 21.68
C SER A 628 28.47 -6.35 20.75
N THR A 629 29.06 -5.59 19.81
CA THR A 629 30.32 -5.94 19.15
C THR A 629 31.40 -4.96 19.62
N GLY A 630 32.05 -5.26 20.73
CA GLY A 630 33.06 -4.40 21.34
C GLY A 630 34.15 -3.95 20.37
N LYS A 631 34.22 -2.63 20.10
CA LYS A 631 35.39 -1.97 19.50
C LYS A 631 35.60 -0.57 20.10
N ASN A 632 36.83 -0.38 20.59
CA ASN A 632 37.57 0.86 20.93
C ASN A 632 36.97 1.91 21.91
N PRO A 633 37.26 1.82 23.23
CA PRO A 633 36.85 2.79 24.25
C PRO A 633 37.72 4.08 24.34
N SER A 634 38.48 4.46 23.31
CA SER A 634 39.52 5.50 23.40
C SER A 634 39.22 6.85 22.72
N LEU A 635 37.98 7.13 22.31
CA LEU A 635 37.57 8.35 21.59
C LEU A 635 36.89 9.43 22.46
N LEU A 636 36.75 9.19 23.76
CA LEU A 636 36.04 10.08 24.68
C LEU A 636 37.03 10.99 25.41
N SER A 637 36.64 12.25 25.62
CA SER A 637 37.28 13.11 26.62
C SER A 637 37.16 12.46 28.01
N ALA A 638 38.04 12.82 28.96
CA ALA A 638 37.95 12.40 30.37
C ALA A 638 36.54 12.61 30.97
N ALA A 639 36.29 11.99 32.13
CA ALA A 639 35.02 11.90 32.89
C ALA A 639 33.91 12.92 32.52
N PRO A 640 32.63 12.49 32.38
CA PRO A 640 31.52 13.34 31.96
C PRO A 640 31.54 14.72 32.60
N THR A 641 31.35 15.75 31.77
CA THR A 641 31.03 17.07 32.31
C THR A 641 29.59 17.02 32.82
N GLU A 642 29.39 17.16 34.13
CA GLU A 642 28.05 17.22 34.72
C GLU A 642 27.44 18.60 34.52
N LEU A 643 26.20 18.62 34.02
CA LEU A 643 25.40 19.82 33.80
C LEU A 643 24.07 19.69 34.56
N ASN A 644 23.76 20.72 35.31
CA ASN A 644 22.44 20.87 35.94
C ASN A 644 21.60 21.76 35.05
N MET A 645 20.38 21.33 34.71
CA MET A 645 19.54 22.01 33.71
C MET A 645 18.91 23.32 34.21
N ASN A 646 19.67 24.19 34.85
CA ASN A 646 19.11 25.45 35.37
C ASN A 646 18.96 26.52 34.27
N SER A 647 19.46 26.29 33.05
CA SER A 647 19.37 27.21 31.92
C SER A 647 19.35 26.47 30.58
N LEU A 648 18.24 26.55 29.84
CA LEU A 648 18.09 26.05 28.46
C LEU A 648 19.14 26.63 27.49
N ASN A 649 19.71 27.79 27.81
CA ASN A 649 20.75 28.44 26.99
C ASN A 649 22.04 27.63 26.96
N GLU A 650 22.45 27.02 28.09
CA GLU A 650 23.68 26.24 28.15
C GLU A 650 23.56 24.96 27.32
N TYR A 651 22.36 24.37 27.30
CA TYR A 651 22.05 23.21 26.47
C TYR A 651 21.98 23.56 24.97
N HIS A 652 21.38 24.70 24.62
CA HIS A 652 21.42 25.23 23.24
C HIS A 652 22.87 25.43 22.76
N ASP A 653 23.71 26.05 23.58
CA ASP A 653 25.11 26.30 23.25
C ASP A 653 25.94 25.03 23.05
N ILE A 654 25.56 23.90 23.66
CA ILE A 654 26.23 22.60 23.47
C ILE A 654 25.75 21.95 22.18
N VAL A 655 24.44 21.90 21.97
CA VAL A 655 23.82 21.22 20.82
C VAL A 655 24.21 21.90 19.49
N HIS A 656 24.42 23.22 19.49
CA HIS A 656 24.78 23.99 18.30
C HIS A 656 26.28 24.15 18.07
N ARG A 657 27.15 23.49 18.86
CA ARG A 657 28.59 23.45 18.58
C ARG A 657 28.90 22.62 17.34
N ASP A 658 29.95 23.03 16.63
CA ASP A 658 30.58 22.24 15.57
C ASP A 658 31.52 21.16 16.15
N LYS A 659 30.97 20.34 17.04
CA LYS A 659 31.60 19.19 17.68
C LYS A 659 30.56 18.11 17.95
N TYR A 660 30.99 16.85 17.97
CA TYR A 660 30.13 15.77 18.42
C TYR A 660 29.96 15.85 19.94
N ALA A 661 28.72 15.80 20.39
CA ALA A 661 28.39 15.72 21.80
C ALA A 661 27.41 14.56 22.06
N ILE A 662 27.69 13.78 23.09
CA ILE A 662 26.74 12.81 23.64
C ILE A 662 26.14 13.41 24.91
N LEU A 663 24.81 13.40 24.96
CA LEU A 663 24.01 13.95 26.04
C LEU A 663 23.32 12.78 26.76
N TYR A 664 23.68 12.57 28.01
CA TYR A 664 23.14 11.51 28.88
C TYR A 664 22.15 12.10 29.88
N PHE A 665 20.86 11.87 29.66
CA PHE A 665 19.78 12.42 30.47
C PHE A 665 19.46 11.52 31.65
N CYS A 666 19.37 12.14 32.81
CA CYS A 666 19.60 11.49 34.09
C CYS A 666 18.53 11.94 35.09
N ASP A 667 17.55 11.09 35.38
CA ASP A 667 16.28 11.47 36.01
C ASP A 667 16.20 11.18 37.51
N SER A 668 17.21 10.54 38.10
CA SER A 668 17.34 10.42 39.56
C SER A 668 18.80 10.20 39.97
N PRO A 669 19.20 10.54 41.21
CA PRO A 669 20.56 10.24 41.71
C PRO A 669 20.92 8.75 41.61
N GLN A 670 19.94 7.86 41.75
CA GLN A 670 20.11 6.41 41.69
C GLN A 670 20.34 5.93 40.24
N HIS A 671 19.60 6.47 39.26
CA HIS A 671 19.79 6.18 37.83
C HIS A 671 21.08 6.82 37.27
N CYS A 672 21.60 7.82 37.96
CA CYS A 672 22.83 8.52 37.62
C CYS A 672 24.11 7.92 38.23
N ALA A 673 24.00 6.86 39.04
CA ALA A 673 25.12 6.26 39.76
C ALA A 673 26.05 5.42 38.86
N SER A 674 25.56 4.94 37.71
CA SER A 674 26.34 4.21 36.70
C SER A 674 26.03 4.75 35.31
N ILE A 675 27.07 5.05 34.53
CA ILE A 675 26.92 5.49 33.14
C ILE A 675 26.56 4.27 32.29
N ASP A 676 25.47 4.36 31.51
CA ASP A 676 25.01 3.27 30.64
C ASP A 676 26.07 2.95 29.57
N PRO A 677 26.65 1.75 29.51
CA PRO A 677 27.74 1.41 28.58
C PRO A 677 27.36 1.54 27.10
N THR A 678 26.07 1.67 26.77
CA THR A 678 25.56 1.90 25.41
C THR A 678 26.08 3.19 24.76
N TYR A 679 26.59 4.15 25.54
CA TYR A 679 27.29 5.30 24.93
C TYR A 679 28.52 4.87 24.12
N ASN A 680 29.17 3.75 24.44
CA ASN A 680 30.31 3.25 23.65
C ASN A 680 29.86 2.83 22.25
N ASP A 681 28.65 2.27 22.14
CA ASP A 681 28.06 1.90 20.86
C ASP A 681 27.70 3.16 20.05
N MET A 682 27.10 4.18 20.68
CA MET A 682 26.82 5.48 20.03
C MET A 682 28.09 6.26 19.67
N ALA A 683 29.17 6.14 20.43
CA ALA A 683 30.45 6.72 20.05
C ALA A 683 31.05 6.00 18.83
N SER A 684 30.79 4.69 18.70
CA SER A 684 31.30 3.89 17.59
C SER A 684 30.65 4.20 16.25
N THR A 685 29.41 4.73 16.22
CA THR A 685 28.72 5.09 14.97
C THR A 685 29.34 6.29 14.25
N VAL A 686 30.17 7.07 14.95
CA VAL A 686 30.90 8.23 14.40
C VAL A 686 32.42 8.06 14.44
N ALA A 687 32.93 6.85 14.71
CA ALA A 687 34.34 6.55 14.95
C ALA A 687 35.30 6.75 13.76
N ASP A 688 34.78 7.04 12.57
CA ASP A 688 35.60 7.47 11.41
C ASP A 688 36.00 8.96 11.49
N ALA A 689 35.51 9.70 12.48
CA ALA A 689 35.92 11.08 12.74
C ALA A 689 37.11 11.12 13.70
N ASP A 690 38.24 11.70 13.29
CA ASP A 690 39.37 12.08 14.18
C ASP A 690 38.99 13.16 15.24
N ASP A 691 37.68 13.42 15.44
CA ASP A 691 37.13 14.41 16.35
C ASP A 691 36.85 13.76 17.73
N MET A 692 37.42 14.35 18.79
CA MET A 692 37.06 14.00 20.17
C MET A 692 35.56 14.24 20.42
N ILE A 693 34.88 13.26 21.03
CA ILE A 693 33.46 13.37 21.40
C ILE A 693 33.35 13.92 22.83
N ASP A 694 32.64 15.04 22.99
CA ASP A 694 32.36 15.61 24.29
C ASP A 694 31.19 14.84 24.96
N PHE A 695 31.37 14.40 26.20
CA PHE A 695 30.36 13.63 26.93
C PHE A 695 29.77 14.44 28.09
N TYR A 696 28.47 14.68 28.04
CA TYR A 696 27.73 15.48 29.02
C TYR A 696 26.68 14.67 29.75
N LYS A 697 26.66 14.78 31.08
CA LYS A 697 25.62 14.18 31.93
C LYS A 697 24.67 15.26 32.40
N ILE A 698 23.38 15.05 32.17
CA ILE A 698 22.32 16.06 32.32
C ILE A 698 21.37 15.61 33.44
N ASN A 699 21.40 16.30 34.58
CA ASN A 699 20.57 15.97 35.75
C ASN A 699 19.17 16.62 35.62
N LEU A 700 18.15 15.80 35.34
CA LEU A 700 16.75 16.23 35.16
C LEU A 700 16.00 16.43 36.49
N TRP A 701 16.30 15.64 37.52
CA TRP A 701 15.61 15.70 38.82
C TRP A 701 15.84 16.98 39.62
N GLN A 702 16.78 17.81 39.20
CA GLN A 702 17.03 19.12 39.81
C GLN A 702 16.22 20.24 39.14
N HIS A 703 15.46 19.94 38.08
CA HIS A 703 14.67 20.92 37.34
C HIS A 703 13.25 21.06 37.92
N HIS A 704 12.92 22.24 38.46
CA HIS A 704 11.63 22.46 39.15
C HIS A 704 10.38 22.36 38.26
N ASP A 705 10.53 22.51 36.93
CA ASP A 705 9.41 22.48 35.98
C ASP A 705 9.14 21.09 35.34
N ILE A 706 9.95 20.07 35.63
CA ILE A 706 9.70 18.70 35.15
C ILE A 706 8.96 17.96 36.25
N SER A 707 7.74 17.50 35.97
CA SER A 707 6.96 16.77 36.97
C SER A 707 7.57 15.40 37.26
N ASP A 708 7.41 14.89 38.48
CA ASP A 708 7.85 13.53 38.85
C ASP A 708 7.23 12.44 37.95
N ALA A 709 6.05 12.72 37.36
CA ALA A 709 5.38 11.83 36.40
C ALA A 709 6.01 11.82 35.00
N ALA A 710 6.96 12.72 34.72
CA ALA A 710 7.71 12.82 33.47
C ALA A 710 9.16 12.32 33.60
N MET A 711 9.49 11.65 34.71
CA MET A 711 10.75 10.93 34.90
C MET A 711 10.71 9.58 34.17
N VAL A 712 11.88 9.02 33.80
CA VAL A 712 12.00 7.88 32.88
C VAL A 712 12.57 6.66 33.60
N ASP A 713 12.02 5.47 33.39
CA ASP A 713 12.53 4.24 34.04
C ASP A 713 14.01 3.90 33.68
N LYS A 714 14.57 4.52 32.63
CA LYS A 714 15.97 4.38 32.20
C LYS A 714 16.52 5.68 31.58
N PRO A 715 17.84 5.94 31.71
CA PRO A 715 18.47 7.12 31.14
C PRO A 715 18.45 7.13 29.60
N THR A 716 18.34 8.31 29.01
CA THR A 716 18.31 8.51 27.55
C THR A 716 19.65 9.05 27.05
N LEU A 717 20.15 8.52 25.93
CA LEU A 717 21.34 9.02 25.25
C LEU A 717 20.98 9.67 23.92
N LEU A 718 21.60 10.81 23.64
CA LEU A 718 21.41 11.60 22.43
C LEU A 718 22.77 11.99 21.85
N LEU A 719 23.01 11.66 20.58
CA LEU A 719 24.18 12.09 19.82
C LEU A 719 23.78 13.28 18.95
N VAL A 720 24.48 14.40 19.12
CA VAL A 720 24.19 15.66 18.40
C VAL A 720 25.45 16.26 17.79
N LYS A 721 25.27 17.03 16.70
CA LYS A 721 26.29 17.91 16.12
C LYS A 721 25.60 19.02 15.31
N ASN A 722 26.10 20.26 15.40
CA ASN A 722 25.62 21.38 14.56
C ASN A 722 24.09 21.59 14.59
N GLY A 723 23.48 21.53 15.77
CA GLY A 723 22.05 21.76 15.93
C GLY A 723 21.18 20.60 15.41
N ARG A 724 21.76 19.43 15.18
CA ARG A 724 21.06 18.24 14.67
C ARG A 724 21.26 17.05 15.58
N GLU A 725 20.18 16.32 15.79
CA GLU A 725 20.19 14.98 16.34
C GLU A 725 20.63 13.99 15.26
N LEU A 726 21.63 13.16 15.58
CA LEU A 726 22.20 12.17 14.68
C LEU A 726 21.74 10.76 15.04
N GLU A 727 21.70 10.47 16.34
CA GLU A 727 21.31 9.17 16.87
C GLU A 727 20.74 9.33 18.28
N ARG A 728 19.79 8.47 18.64
CA ARG A 728 19.14 8.46 19.94
C ARG A 728 18.95 7.04 20.43
N PHE A 729 19.28 6.82 21.70
CA PHE A 729 18.98 5.59 22.42
C PHE A 729 17.96 5.87 23.53
N CYS A 730 16.71 5.46 23.29
CA CYS A 730 15.64 5.52 24.28
C CYS A 730 14.48 4.53 23.98
N LYS A 731 13.69 4.21 25.01
CA LYS A 731 12.26 3.82 24.89
C LYS A 731 11.39 5.04 25.26
N PRO A 732 10.10 5.13 24.86
CA PRO A 732 9.39 6.40 24.64
C PRO A 732 9.55 7.39 25.79
N VAL A 733 10.03 8.57 25.43
CA VAL A 733 10.35 9.66 26.35
C VAL A 733 9.05 10.40 26.74
N PRO A 734 8.89 10.82 28.01
CA PRO A 734 7.80 11.69 28.42
C PRO A 734 7.78 12.97 27.60
N GLN A 735 6.58 13.36 27.17
CA GLN A 735 6.32 14.48 26.23
C GLN A 735 7.02 15.79 26.64
N GLN A 736 7.25 16.00 27.94
CA GLN A 736 7.94 17.17 28.50
C GLN A 736 9.45 17.21 28.15
N LEU A 737 10.15 16.07 28.18
CA LEU A 737 11.58 16.02 27.84
C LEU A 737 11.80 16.15 26.33
N GLU A 738 10.93 15.55 25.51
CA GLU A 738 10.94 15.77 24.05
C GLU A 738 10.78 17.25 23.70
N TYR A 739 9.90 17.94 24.42
CA TYR A 739 9.68 19.36 24.22
C TYR A 739 10.94 20.19 24.54
N MET A 740 11.67 19.88 25.61
CA MET A 740 12.91 20.59 25.97
C MET A 740 14.05 20.33 24.97
N VAL A 741 14.24 19.08 24.53
CA VAL A 741 15.23 18.73 23.50
C VAL A 741 14.93 19.50 22.20
N SER A 742 13.65 19.55 21.84
CA SER A 742 13.16 20.30 20.69
C SER A 742 13.36 21.80 20.82
N GLN A 743 13.11 22.40 22.00
CA GLN A 743 13.32 23.82 22.24
C GLN A 743 14.79 24.22 22.09
N ALA A 744 15.71 23.37 22.52
CA ALA A 744 17.14 23.65 22.40
C ALA A 744 17.67 23.47 20.98
N LEU A 745 17.19 22.44 20.27
CA LEU A 745 17.44 22.31 18.82
C LEU A 745 16.90 23.53 18.06
N CYS A 746 15.78 24.12 18.52
CA CYS A 746 15.11 25.26 17.88
C CYS A 746 15.47 26.66 18.42
N GLY A 747 16.25 26.79 19.52
CA GLY A 747 16.70 28.08 20.08
C GLY A 747 15.67 28.89 20.88
N MET A 748 14.70 28.26 21.57
CA MET A 748 13.68 28.95 22.37
C MET A 748 14.03 28.98 23.87
N THR A 749 13.87 30.13 24.55
CA THR A 749 14.53 30.37 25.86
C THR A 749 13.62 30.80 27.04
N LYS A 750 12.27 30.83 26.92
CA LYS A 750 11.39 31.21 28.05
C LYS A 750 9.99 30.54 28.04
N ILE A 751 9.48 30.20 29.24
CA ILE A 751 8.12 29.67 29.49
C ILE A 751 7.31 30.68 30.33
N SER A 752 6.01 30.86 30.06
CA SER A 752 5.09 31.55 30.97
C SER A 752 3.71 30.88 30.95
N MET A 753 3.22 30.48 32.13
CA MET A 753 1.88 29.90 32.31
C MET A 753 0.89 31.01 32.66
N VAL A 754 -0.24 31.09 31.96
CA VAL A 754 -1.34 32.01 32.31
C VAL A 754 -2.59 31.15 32.57
N PRO A 755 -3.25 31.27 33.74
CA PRO A 755 -4.45 30.49 34.02
C PRO A 755 -5.61 30.96 33.15
N TYR A 756 -6.19 30.04 32.38
CA TYR A 756 -7.38 30.28 31.56
C TYR A 756 -8.63 29.98 32.40
N THR A 757 -9.54 30.94 32.52
CA THR A 757 -10.84 30.75 33.19
C THR A 757 -11.95 30.93 32.15
N GLU A 758 -12.92 30.02 32.17
CA GLU A 758 -14.10 29.87 31.27
C GLU A 758 -13.98 28.86 30.09
N ARG A 759 -13.87 27.56 30.43
CA ARG A 759 -14.73 26.46 29.90
C ARG A 759 -14.45 25.19 30.70
N GLU A 760 -15.45 24.30 30.77
CA GLU A 760 -15.37 23.00 31.45
C GLU A 760 -14.45 22.02 30.69
N ASP A 761 -13.14 22.21 30.82
CA ASP A 761 -12.08 21.20 30.60
C ASP A 761 -10.78 21.74 31.23
N PRO A 762 -10.14 21.08 32.21
CA PRO A 762 -8.97 21.64 32.91
C PRO A 762 -7.70 21.41 32.10
N GLY A 763 -7.58 22.07 30.94
CA GLY A 763 -6.34 22.19 30.19
C GLY A 763 -5.63 23.50 30.53
N ASN A 764 -4.48 23.45 31.20
CA ASN A 764 -3.62 24.63 31.35
C ASN A 764 -3.09 25.07 29.98
N LEU A 765 -3.45 26.27 29.53
CA LEU A 765 -2.89 26.89 28.33
C LEU A 765 -1.57 27.60 28.69
N MET A 766 -0.48 27.22 28.03
CA MET A 766 0.83 27.88 28.13
C MET A 766 1.08 28.76 26.92
N TYR A 767 1.62 29.96 27.16
CA TYR A 767 1.92 30.94 26.10
C TYR A 767 3.43 31.10 25.93
N CYS A 768 3.88 31.26 24.67
CA CYS A 768 5.27 31.51 24.33
C CYS A 768 5.51 33.00 24.08
N ILE A 769 6.57 33.56 24.67
CA ILE A 769 7.03 34.93 24.40
C ILE A 769 8.45 34.85 23.83
N PRO A 770 8.72 35.34 22.60
CA PRO A 770 10.06 35.39 22.03
C PRO A 770 11.01 36.25 22.87
N ALA A 771 12.25 35.82 23.04
CA ALA A 771 13.15 36.42 24.01
C ALA A 771 13.66 37.82 23.67
N HIS A 772 13.76 38.23 22.40
CA HIS A 772 14.12 39.61 22.04
C HIS A 772 13.74 39.95 20.59
N LYS A 773 12.99 41.06 20.42
CA LYS A 773 12.66 41.83 19.20
C LYS A 773 11.95 41.14 18.04
#